data_AF-A0A2U9B4I9-F1
#
_entry.id   AF-A0A2U9B4I9-F1
#
_cell.length_a   1.000
_cell.length_b   1.000
_cell.length_c   1.000
_cell.angle_alpha   90.00
_cell.angle_beta   90.00
_cell.angle_gamma   90.00
#
_symmetry.space_group_name_H-M   'P 1'
#
loop_
_entity.id
_entity.type
_entity.pdbx_description
1 polymer ?
#
loop_
_entity_poly.entity_id
_entity_poly.type
_entity_poly.pdbx_seq_one_letter_code
_entity_poly.pdbx_strand_id
1 'polypeptide(L)'
;MHTAILSFLAVLFLNTVSGCEQFARFDMPSLFKQGDVMIGGIFPLFNKEIRSIYTFEREPPGVKCAGFDLRAFRWTQVMIFAIEEINKESTLLPNITLGYRILNSCASPTNTLRAALTLASGPEEIKSTSTCPPAISALIAESGSSQSLAVAGTLGPFQVPIVSYFSTCACLSDRAKYPTFFRTIPSDYFQAKALAALVKRFGWQWIGAIQSDNDYGRNGILAFTEEVKKLGVCIAFVGTILRTHTMDKILDVVEMIKQSTVKVILAFIPEGDFYPLMKEVVKQNITGIQWIASEAWITAPRPSTPEIYKAFGGALGFVVQKMAIPNLKPFLTGISPHADPSGAFVRNFWEIMVGCRSVLPGEHTATEATNEMCTGNETLLYSQDMFFNVTQLRVSYNVYKAVYAIAHALHQLVFCQPAHQPAEKPLRPCLNISEIQTKQVTAHLQKVHFRNQFGDNVLFDENGDPPASYDIINWQLRDGQVQHVSLGHFASAANGDYKLSVREKEIVWRTGKMVPSSVCSNVCPVGTRKAQIKGKSTCCFDCIPCADGTIANSTGAADCTPCPREYWSSERKDACIPKTVEFLTYHEPMGIAITAEMPDLNCTYRPPPVKCNGFDPRAFRWAQTMRLAVEEINQSPELLPNYTLGYKIFDSCAYPLTGQRAALAVLNGLSEDDSPICSGASPLLAVIGESGSAQSIVVSRILQPFGIPMISYFSSCACLSDRRKYPTFFRVIPNDDYQVKAIAQLLVRFNWTWVGLLRGDHEYGRFAVQGLMRELQGTKVCVAYQEMIPLLYNHQAALEIMQVMRSSSAKVVVVFSAEGEMTPFLRDYMTQNITGIQWVASEAWVTASVFTGSEYYPYLGGTIGFGIRKGQISRLGDYLQTVNPEKYPDNVLVQELWEALYGCSPSPPSGSKMTPCSGLESLLEQHSAYMNTSSPRVAYNVYKAVYAIAHSLHNLLICQPQNGPFGNNSCAQEDNIHPWQLQHYLQEVAFNIGGEEVDFDLKGDSIPYYDIINWQRGTEGKIEFVNVGLFDGTRPAGEKLLIQENRIIWAGHRSEASCSHCVFTFIRCQLLKFCRLRWRCRCLYAVPAVFRGPGRLSVVGSLSAALTVYFVTMAKLAMRQTQ
;
A
#
# COMPACT_ATOMS: atom_id res chain seq x y z
N MET A 1 48.01 -25.09 -14.87
CA MET A 1 46.78 -24.82 -14.07
C MET A 1 45.61 -25.74 -14.42
N HIS A 2 45.24 -25.96 -15.70
CA HIS A 2 44.08 -26.80 -16.02
C HIS A 2 44.18 -28.28 -15.60
N THR A 3 45.37 -28.89 -15.65
CA THR A 3 45.58 -30.28 -15.19
C THR A 3 45.34 -30.46 -13.70
N ALA A 4 45.75 -29.50 -12.85
CA ALA A 4 45.51 -29.57 -11.41
C ALA A 4 44.02 -29.48 -11.05
N ILE A 5 43.25 -28.67 -11.78
CA ILE A 5 41.79 -28.53 -11.59
C ILE A 5 41.07 -29.82 -11.97
N LEU A 6 41.47 -30.46 -13.08
CA LEU A 6 40.96 -31.78 -13.48
C LEU A 6 41.31 -32.88 -12.47
N SER A 7 42.51 -32.88 -11.90
CA SER A 7 42.88 -33.81 -10.83
C SER A 7 42.07 -33.59 -9.55
N PHE A 8 41.82 -32.34 -9.16
CA PHE A 8 41.03 -32.03 -7.97
C PHE A 8 39.54 -32.41 -8.15
N LEU A 9 39.00 -32.22 -9.36
CA LEU A 9 37.67 -32.70 -9.73
C LEU A 9 37.60 -34.24 -9.76
N ALA A 10 38.63 -34.93 -10.27
CA ALA A 10 38.68 -36.39 -10.25
C ALA A 10 38.74 -36.97 -8.82
N VAL A 11 39.49 -36.34 -7.91
CA VAL A 11 39.53 -36.74 -6.48
C VAL A 11 38.20 -36.46 -5.77
N LEU A 12 37.48 -35.40 -6.13
CA LEU A 12 36.11 -35.17 -5.65
C LEU A 12 35.09 -36.19 -6.19
N PHE A 13 35.31 -36.73 -7.40
CA PHE A 13 34.47 -37.79 -7.98
C PHE A 13 34.76 -39.20 -7.44
N LEU A 14 35.94 -39.44 -6.85
CA LEU A 14 36.36 -40.78 -6.40
C LEU A 14 35.95 -41.14 -4.96
N ASN A 15 35.25 -40.24 -4.24
CA ASN A 15 34.74 -40.49 -2.89
C ASN A 15 33.20 -40.54 -2.77
N THR A 16 32.44 -40.53 -3.88
CA THR A 16 30.97 -40.49 -3.84
C THR A 16 30.30 -41.86 -3.96
N VAL A 17 30.53 -42.71 -2.95
CA VAL A 17 29.63 -43.82 -2.54
C VAL A 17 29.73 -43.83 -1.00
N SER A 18 28.71 -43.53 -0.19
CA SER A 18 27.30 -43.98 -0.26
C SER A 18 26.32 -43.09 0.52
N GLY A 19 25.11 -42.88 -0.04
CA GLY A 19 23.88 -42.57 0.72
C GLY A 19 23.68 -41.15 1.28
N CYS A 20 22.43 -40.75 1.47
CA CYS A 20 22.06 -39.66 2.37
C CYS A 20 21.80 -40.25 3.76
N GLU A 21 22.56 -39.82 4.78
CA GLU A 21 22.30 -40.22 6.17
C GLU A 21 21.27 -39.30 6.85
N GLN A 22 20.38 -39.88 7.66
CA GLN A 22 19.36 -39.14 8.39
C GLN A 22 19.98 -38.44 9.62
N PHE A 23 20.25 -37.13 9.51
CA PHE A 23 20.95 -36.39 10.57
C PHE A 23 20.21 -36.31 11.92
N ALA A 24 18.87 -36.37 11.92
CA ALA A 24 18.05 -36.43 13.12
C ALA A 24 16.65 -37.01 12.84
N ARG A 25 16.02 -37.56 13.88
CA ARG A 25 14.62 -38.00 13.87
C ARG A 25 13.78 -37.10 14.78
N PHE A 26 12.68 -36.59 14.26
CA PHE A 26 11.61 -36.04 15.09
C PHE A 26 10.75 -37.21 15.57
N ASP A 27 10.91 -37.59 16.83
CA ASP A 27 10.06 -38.61 17.45
C ASP A 27 8.63 -38.07 17.61
N MET A 28 7.80 -38.32 16.60
CA MET A 28 6.44 -37.80 16.49
C MET A 28 5.45 -38.97 16.50
N PRO A 29 4.49 -39.00 17.46
CA PRO A 29 3.42 -39.97 17.46
C PRO A 29 2.65 -39.96 16.14
N SER A 30 2.45 -41.15 15.55
CA SER A 30 1.77 -41.31 14.27
C SER A 30 0.73 -42.41 14.30
N LEU A 31 -0.43 -42.19 13.68
CA LEU A 31 -1.30 -43.29 13.25
C LEU A 31 -0.66 -43.91 12.01
N PHE A 32 -0.47 -45.24 12.00
CA PHE A 32 0.30 -45.93 10.97
C PHE A 32 -0.38 -47.23 10.56
N LYS A 33 -0.38 -47.52 9.25
CA LYS A 33 -0.79 -48.81 8.69
C LYS A 33 0.04 -49.07 7.43
N GLN A 34 0.70 -50.22 7.38
CA GLN A 34 1.50 -50.62 6.21
C GLN A 34 0.59 -50.89 5.00
N GLY A 35 1.12 -50.61 3.81
CA GLY A 35 0.58 -51.05 2.53
C GLY A 35 1.69 -51.03 1.46
N ASP A 36 1.34 -51.38 0.23
CA ASP A 36 2.25 -51.38 -0.93
C ASP A 36 2.61 -49.96 -1.36
N VAL A 37 1.66 -49.02 -1.24
CA VAL A 37 1.86 -47.59 -1.51
C VAL A 37 1.50 -46.77 -0.27
N MET A 38 2.47 -46.05 0.28
CA MET A 38 2.28 -45.22 1.48
C MET A 38 1.80 -43.80 1.13
N ILE A 39 0.72 -43.36 1.77
CA ILE A 39 0.19 -41.98 1.70
C ILE A 39 0.46 -41.26 3.03
N GLY A 40 1.12 -40.11 2.97
CA GLY A 40 1.32 -39.26 4.14
C GLY A 40 0.07 -38.45 4.49
N GLY A 41 -0.18 -38.21 5.77
CA GLY A 41 -1.23 -37.31 6.24
C GLY A 41 -0.74 -36.34 7.31
N ILE A 42 -1.13 -35.06 7.22
CA ILE A 42 -0.84 -34.07 8.28
C ILE A 42 -2.11 -33.28 8.62
N PHE A 43 -2.50 -33.34 9.90
CA PHE A 43 -3.77 -32.80 10.39
C PHE A 43 -3.60 -32.05 11.73
N PRO A 44 -4.43 -31.03 12.02
CA PRO A 44 -4.35 -30.25 13.26
C PRO A 44 -5.09 -30.95 14.40
N LEU A 45 -4.63 -32.14 14.78
CA LEU A 45 -5.22 -32.93 15.88
C LEU A 45 -5.25 -32.18 17.21
N PHE A 46 -4.37 -31.19 17.37
CA PHE A 46 -4.41 -30.23 18.47
C PHE A 46 -4.51 -28.81 17.91
N ASN A 47 -5.32 -27.98 18.54
CA ASN A 47 -5.60 -26.61 18.11
C ASN A 47 -4.41 -25.66 18.24
N LYS A 48 -3.42 -25.94 19.10
CA LYS A 48 -2.24 -25.06 19.24
C LYS A 48 -0.98 -25.80 19.65
N GLU A 49 0.16 -25.33 19.14
CA GLU A 49 1.48 -25.51 19.75
C GLU A 49 1.61 -24.59 20.97
N ILE A 50 2.10 -25.11 22.09
CA ILE A 50 2.46 -24.33 23.26
C ILE A 50 3.86 -23.74 23.02
N ARG A 51 3.94 -22.43 22.77
CA ARG A 51 5.23 -21.74 22.66
C ARG A 51 5.96 -21.77 24.00
N SER A 52 7.12 -22.42 24.02
CA SER A 52 8.11 -22.28 25.08
C SER A 52 9.27 -21.41 24.58
N ILE A 53 9.77 -20.52 25.43
CA ILE A 53 11.02 -19.80 25.17
C ILE A 53 12.15 -20.72 25.62
N TYR A 54 12.95 -21.19 24.67
CA TYR A 54 14.09 -22.06 24.96
C TYR A 54 15.35 -21.20 25.14
N THR A 55 16.14 -21.48 26.17
CA THR A 55 17.45 -20.84 26.39
C THR A 55 18.55 -21.42 25.48
N PHE A 56 18.29 -22.59 24.87
CA PHE A 56 19.24 -23.38 24.07
C PHE A 56 20.49 -23.85 24.84
N GLU A 57 20.46 -23.81 26.17
CA GLU A 57 21.50 -24.34 27.07
C GLU A 57 21.49 -25.88 27.17
N ARG A 58 20.39 -26.49 26.73
CA ARG A 58 20.17 -27.94 26.61
C ARG A 58 19.36 -28.21 25.34
N GLU A 59 19.32 -29.46 24.90
CA GLU A 59 18.44 -29.86 23.81
C GLU A 59 16.97 -29.46 24.12
N PRO A 60 16.29 -28.71 23.25
CA PRO A 60 14.92 -28.28 23.49
C PRO A 60 13.99 -29.49 23.60
N PRO A 61 13.13 -29.57 24.64
CA PRO A 61 12.16 -30.65 24.75
C PRO A 61 11.19 -30.63 23.57
N GLY A 62 10.67 -31.81 23.22
CA GLY A 62 9.73 -32.02 22.12
C GLY A 62 8.50 -31.11 22.15
N VAL A 63 7.88 -30.93 20.98
CA VAL A 63 6.75 -29.99 20.79
C VAL A 63 5.58 -30.38 21.69
N LYS A 64 5.14 -29.46 22.54
CA LYS A 64 3.93 -29.63 23.36
C LYS A 64 2.74 -29.00 22.67
N CYS A 65 1.65 -29.74 22.56
CA CYS A 65 0.45 -29.30 21.86
C CYS A 65 -0.79 -29.43 22.75
N ALA A 66 -1.78 -28.56 22.55
CA ALA A 66 -2.93 -28.44 23.45
C ALA A 66 -4.24 -28.17 22.72
N GLY A 67 -5.35 -28.52 23.39
CA GLY A 67 -6.71 -28.41 22.86
C GLY A 67 -6.96 -29.40 21.72
N PHE A 68 -7.03 -30.68 22.06
CA PHE A 68 -7.34 -31.75 21.09
C PHE A 68 -8.63 -31.43 20.32
N ASP A 69 -8.64 -31.70 19.02
CA ASP A 69 -9.71 -31.30 18.12
C ASP A 69 -10.46 -32.51 17.56
N LEU A 70 -11.65 -32.79 18.12
CA LEU A 70 -12.54 -33.83 17.62
C LEU A 70 -12.89 -33.64 16.12
N ARG A 71 -13.01 -32.40 15.64
CA ARG A 71 -13.32 -32.11 14.23
C ARG A 71 -12.14 -32.52 13.34
N ALA A 72 -10.90 -32.25 13.76
CA ALA A 72 -9.71 -32.65 13.02
C ALA A 72 -9.38 -34.14 13.16
N PHE A 73 -9.63 -34.74 14.32
CA PHE A 73 -9.51 -36.20 14.49
C PHE A 73 -10.51 -36.94 13.59
N ARG A 74 -11.73 -36.41 13.39
CA ARG A 74 -12.63 -36.98 12.38
C ARG A 74 -12.07 -36.87 10.95
N TRP A 75 -11.27 -35.86 10.64
CA TRP A 75 -10.63 -35.75 9.33
C TRP A 75 -9.58 -36.86 9.12
N THR A 76 -8.78 -37.19 10.13
CA THR A 76 -7.86 -38.35 10.04
C THR A 76 -8.62 -39.66 9.90
N GLN A 77 -9.69 -39.86 10.66
CA GLN A 77 -10.53 -41.05 10.57
C GLN A 77 -11.21 -41.19 9.20
N VAL A 78 -11.54 -40.09 8.52
CA VAL A 78 -12.08 -40.13 7.15
C VAL A 78 -11.01 -40.48 6.12
N MET A 79 -9.75 -40.05 6.33
CA MET A 79 -8.63 -40.50 5.50
C MET A 79 -8.43 -42.02 5.62
N ILE A 80 -8.45 -42.55 6.85
CA ILE A 80 -8.33 -43.98 7.12
C ILE A 80 -9.51 -44.74 6.51
N PHE A 81 -10.75 -44.29 6.76
CA PHE A 81 -11.97 -44.89 6.20
C PHE A 81 -11.93 -44.97 4.67
N ALA A 82 -11.55 -43.88 3.98
CA ALA A 82 -11.47 -43.87 2.52
C ALA A 82 -10.39 -44.84 1.99
N ILE A 83 -9.23 -44.92 2.65
CA ILE A 83 -8.19 -45.90 2.31
C ILE A 83 -8.69 -47.34 2.51
N GLU A 84 -9.42 -47.62 3.59
CA GLU A 84 -10.00 -48.94 3.83
C GLU A 84 -11.18 -49.30 2.92
N GLU A 85 -11.89 -48.30 2.39
CA GLU A 85 -12.93 -48.49 1.37
C GLU A 85 -12.29 -48.88 0.03
N ILE A 86 -11.26 -48.14 -0.41
CA ILE A 86 -10.50 -48.41 -1.64
C ILE A 86 -9.80 -49.78 -1.57
N ASN A 87 -9.16 -50.12 -0.45
CA ASN A 87 -8.48 -51.42 -0.28
C ASN A 87 -9.44 -52.63 -0.27
N LYS A 88 -10.77 -52.41 -0.21
CA LYS A 88 -11.80 -53.46 -0.33
C LYS A 88 -12.42 -53.48 -1.74
N GLU A 89 -12.09 -52.51 -2.58
CA GLU A 89 -12.66 -52.35 -3.91
C GLU A 89 -11.86 -53.14 -4.95
N SER A 90 -12.53 -53.86 -5.84
CA SER A 90 -11.87 -54.65 -6.91
C SER A 90 -11.63 -53.86 -8.20
N THR A 91 -12.24 -52.68 -8.34
CA THR A 91 -12.15 -51.84 -9.55
C THR A 91 -11.07 -50.74 -9.46
N LEU A 92 -10.83 -50.19 -8.27
CA LEU A 92 -9.84 -49.15 -8.04
C LEU A 92 -8.63 -49.70 -7.28
N LEU A 93 -7.51 -49.83 -7.99
CA LEU A 93 -6.23 -50.38 -7.51
C LEU A 93 -6.28 -51.89 -7.14
N PRO A 94 -6.77 -52.78 -8.04
CA PRO A 94 -6.85 -54.21 -7.76
C PRO A 94 -5.47 -54.81 -7.42
N ASN A 95 -5.44 -55.62 -6.36
CA ASN A 95 -4.24 -56.27 -5.81
C ASN A 95 -3.15 -55.29 -5.32
N ILE A 96 -3.49 -54.03 -5.01
CA ILE A 96 -2.57 -53.03 -4.46
C ILE A 96 -3.18 -52.43 -3.20
N THR A 97 -2.47 -52.50 -2.09
CA THR A 97 -2.91 -51.94 -0.81
C THR A 97 -2.34 -50.54 -0.59
N LEU A 98 -3.21 -49.58 -0.28
CA LEU A 98 -2.82 -48.26 0.19
C LEU A 98 -2.56 -48.30 1.70
N GLY A 99 -1.37 -47.91 2.11
CA GLY A 99 -0.97 -47.69 3.50
C GLY A 99 -0.98 -46.21 3.86
N TYR A 100 -0.85 -45.89 5.16
CA TYR A 100 -0.78 -44.50 5.62
C TYR A 100 0.16 -44.29 6.80
N ARG A 101 0.67 -43.06 6.89
CA ARG A 101 1.27 -42.52 8.12
C ARG A 101 0.76 -41.10 8.35
N ILE A 102 0.07 -40.89 9.47
CA ILE A 102 -0.63 -39.64 9.78
C ILE A 102 0.00 -38.99 11.01
N LEU A 103 0.39 -37.73 10.87
CA LEU A 103 1.05 -36.91 11.88
C LEU A 103 0.21 -35.68 12.26
N ASN A 104 0.49 -35.16 13.45
CA ASN A 104 -0.15 -33.97 14.02
C ASN A 104 0.62 -32.69 13.67
N SER A 105 -0.04 -31.68 13.09
CA SER A 105 0.55 -30.36 12.83
C SER A 105 0.57 -29.43 14.04
N CYS A 106 -0.27 -29.69 15.06
CA CYS A 106 -0.59 -28.76 16.15
C CYS A 106 -1.11 -27.38 15.67
N ALA A 107 -1.65 -27.33 14.45
CA ALA A 107 -2.00 -26.12 13.72
C ALA A 107 -0.85 -25.09 13.66
N SER A 108 0.41 -25.53 13.59
CA SER A 108 1.60 -24.68 13.61
C SER A 108 2.51 -24.93 12.42
N PRO A 109 2.94 -23.91 11.64
CA PRO A 109 3.78 -24.12 10.46
C PRO A 109 5.10 -24.82 10.76
N THR A 110 5.71 -24.53 11.93
CA THR A 110 6.97 -25.14 12.38
C THR A 110 6.84 -26.64 12.64
N ASN A 111 5.79 -27.06 13.33
CA ASN A 111 5.57 -28.49 13.61
C ASN A 111 4.97 -29.24 12.41
N THR A 112 4.21 -28.56 11.55
CA THR A 112 3.80 -29.11 10.23
C THR A 112 5.03 -29.44 9.39
N LEU A 113 6.04 -28.57 9.36
CA LEU A 113 7.28 -28.80 8.63
C LEU A 113 8.05 -30.02 9.15
N ARG A 114 8.12 -30.21 10.49
CA ARG A 114 8.69 -31.42 11.10
C ARG A 114 7.95 -32.67 10.64
N ALA A 115 6.61 -32.65 10.67
CA ALA A 115 5.80 -33.76 10.19
C ALA A 115 6.03 -34.06 8.70
N ALA A 116 6.09 -33.04 7.85
CA ALA A 116 6.36 -33.19 6.42
C ALA A 116 7.73 -33.83 6.14
N LEU A 117 8.78 -33.40 6.86
CA LEU A 117 10.12 -33.99 6.75
C LEU A 117 10.15 -35.44 7.28
N THR A 118 9.47 -35.74 8.39
CA THR A 118 9.34 -37.11 8.93
C THR A 118 8.58 -38.06 7.99
N LEU A 119 7.65 -37.55 7.17
CA LEU A 119 6.94 -38.35 6.17
C LEU A 119 7.72 -38.48 4.85
N ALA A 120 8.54 -37.49 4.48
CA ALA A 120 9.38 -37.57 3.30
C ALA A 120 10.60 -38.50 3.51
N SER A 121 11.16 -38.56 4.72
CA SER A 121 12.34 -39.38 5.04
C SER A 121 12.02 -40.88 5.15
N GLY A 122 12.81 -41.71 4.47
CA GLY A 122 12.71 -43.18 4.50
C GLY A 122 13.14 -43.82 5.84
N PRO A 123 12.70 -45.07 6.13
CA PRO A 123 13.29 -45.90 7.18
C PRO A 123 14.75 -46.29 6.84
N GLU A 124 15.57 -46.54 7.87
CA GLU A 124 17.02 -46.79 7.75
C GLU A 124 17.43 -48.10 7.05
N GLU A 125 16.50 -49.04 6.81
CA GLU A 125 16.87 -50.42 6.45
C GLU A 125 17.03 -50.71 4.94
N ILE A 126 16.74 -49.75 4.05
CA ILE A 126 16.92 -49.97 2.59
C ILE A 126 18.32 -49.52 2.14
N LYS A 127 19.30 -50.41 2.28
CA LYS A 127 20.58 -50.34 1.57
C LYS A 127 20.35 -50.51 0.06
N SER A 128 19.98 -49.42 -0.62
CA SER A 128 19.95 -49.34 -2.09
C SER A 128 20.90 -48.27 -2.60
N THR A 129 21.49 -48.50 -3.77
CA THR A 129 22.50 -47.66 -4.41
C THR A 129 21.91 -46.52 -5.24
N SER A 130 20.69 -46.06 -4.90
CA SER A 130 19.94 -45.06 -5.66
C SER A 130 19.54 -43.83 -4.82
N THR A 131 19.32 -42.72 -5.51
CA THR A 131 18.95 -41.41 -4.96
C THR A 131 17.70 -41.52 -4.08
N CYS A 132 17.81 -41.23 -2.79
CA CYS A 132 16.80 -41.50 -1.76
C CYS A 132 15.38 -41.02 -2.17
N PRO A 133 14.45 -41.93 -2.53
CA PRO A 133 13.09 -41.55 -2.87
C PRO A 133 12.30 -41.21 -1.59
N PRO A 134 11.28 -40.33 -1.66
CA PRO A 134 10.43 -40.06 -0.52
C PRO A 134 9.69 -41.32 -0.04
N ALA A 135 9.53 -41.49 1.28
CA ALA A 135 8.85 -42.64 1.86
C ALA A 135 7.34 -42.72 1.57
N ILE A 136 6.79 -41.72 0.87
CA ILE A 136 5.37 -41.57 0.53
C ILE A 136 5.23 -41.19 -0.95
N SER A 137 4.18 -41.70 -1.61
CA SER A 137 3.87 -41.33 -3.00
C SER A 137 3.08 -40.03 -3.13
N ALA A 138 2.33 -39.64 -2.09
CA ALA A 138 1.56 -38.41 -2.02
C ALA A 138 1.30 -37.99 -0.56
N LEU A 139 0.99 -36.71 -0.36
CA LEU A 139 0.74 -36.11 0.95
C LEU A 139 -0.63 -35.44 1.03
N ILE A 140 -1.47 -35.84 1.98
CA ILE A 140 -2.72 -35.13 2.33
C ILE A 140 -2.40 -34.14 3.45
N ALA A 141 -2.10 -32.90 3.08
CA ALA A 141 -1.74 -31.82 3.99
C ALA A 141 -1.99 -30.44 3.35
N GLU A 142 -2.15 -29.35 4.10
CA GLU A 142 -2.63 -29.24 5.49
C GLU A 142 -4.00 -28.52 5.46
N SER A 143 -4.64 -28.36 6.61
CA SER A 143 -5.87 -27.60 6.75
C SER A 143 -5.68 -26.07 6.65
N GLY A 144 -4.57 -25.53 7.13
CA GLY A 144 -4.33 -24.09 7.22
C GLY A 144 -3.34 -23.59 6.15
N SER A 145 -3.66 -22.44 5.54
CA SER A 145 -2.87 -21.92 4.41
C SER A 145 -1.40 -21.68 4.75
N SER A 146 -1.06 -21.14 5.93
CA SER A 146 0.34 -20.94 6.35
C SER A 146 1.11 -22.26 6.52
N GLN A 147 0.42 -23.30 6.99
CA GLN A 147 0.97 -24.64 7.16
C GLN A 147 1.22 -25.28 5.79
N SER A 148 0.24 -25.20 4.89
CA SER A 148 0.38 -25.66 3.50
C SER A 148 1.46 -24.91 2.72
N LEU A 149 1.60 -23.59 2.89
CA LEU A 149 2.69 -22.81 2.27
C LEU A 149 4.07 -23.31 2.71
N ALA A 150 4.25 -23.60 4.01
CA ALA A 150 5.51 -24.15 4.54
C ALA A 150 5.83 -25.55 3.99
N VAL A 151 4.82 -26.42 3.87
CA VAL A 151 4.98 -27.77 3.31
C VAL A 151 5.22 -27.73 1.80
N ALA A 152 4.43 -26.96 1.04
CA ALA A 152 4.54 -26.84 -0.41
C ALA A 152 5.88 -26.22 -0.84
N GLY A 153 6.34 -25.18 -0.14
CA GLY A 153 7.66 -24.59 -0.38
C GLY A 153 8.83 -25.54 -0.07
N THR A 154 8.65 -26.52 0.83
CA THR A 154 9.71 -27.47 1.22
C THR A 154 9.71 -28.74 0.38
N LEU A 155 8.55 -29.33 0.12
CA LEU A 155 8.42 -30.61 -0.58
C LEU A 155 8.22 -30.46 -2.10
N GLY A 156 7.83 -29.28 -2.59
CA GLY A 156 7.71 -28.98 -4.02
C GLY A 156 8.98 -29.28 -4.84
N PRO A 157 10.20 -28.92 -4.38
CA PRO A 157 11.46 -29.31 -5.03
C PRO A 157 11.65 -30.82 -5.20
N PHE A 158 11.14 -31.61 -4.25
CA PHE A 158 11.18 -33.09 -4.28
C PHE A 158 10.02 -33.71 -5.08
N GLN A 159 9.24 -32.87 -5.78
CA GLN A 159 8.10 -33.25 -6.62
C GLN A 159 7.02 -34.06 -5.90
N VAL A 160 6.93 -33.96 -4.56
CA VAL A 160 5.89 -34.64 -3.77
C VAL A 160 4.55 -33.95 -4.02
N PRO A 161 3.52 -34.64 -4.52
CA PRO A 161 2.20 -34.05 -4.67
C PRO A 161 1.55 -33.87 -3.30
N ILE A 162 1.01 -32.68 -3.07
CA ILE A 162 0.32 -32.29 -1.85
C ILE A 162 -1.12 -32.01 -2.20
N VAL A 163 -2.08 -32.71 -1.60
CA VAL A 163 -3.52 -32.47 -1.80
C VAL A 163 -4.13 -31.95 -0.49
N SER A 164 -4.34 -30.63 -0.43
CA SER A 164 -4.97 -29.99 0.72
C SER A 164 -6.49 -30.13 0.68
N TYR A 165 -7.09 -30.41 1.84
CA TYR A 165 -8.53 -30.54 2.02
C TYR A 165 -9.22 -29.25 2.53
N PHE A 166 -8.45 -28.25 2.96
CA PHE A 166 -9.00 -27.03 3.58
C PHE A 166 -8.16 -25.73 3.44
N SER A 167 -6.98 -25.75 2.82
CA SER A 167 -6.18 -24.52 2.64
C SER A 167 -6.63 -23.71 1.43
N THR A 168 -7.32 -22.61 1.71
CA THR A 168 -8.10 -21.84 0.73
C THR A 168 -7.40 -20.59 0.17
N CYS A 169 -6.25 -20.17 0.71
CA CYS A 169 -5.56 -18.95 0.23
C CYS A 169 -5.33 -18.96 -1.29
N ALA A 170 -5.69 -17.88 -1.97
CA ALA A 170 -5.41 -17.70 -3.40
C ALA A 170 -3.90 -17.71 -3.71
N CYS A 171 -3.05 -17.41 -2.73
CA CYS A 171 -1.60 -17.46 -2.82
C CYS A 171 -1.02 -18.86 -3.12
N LEU A 172 -1.77 -19.94 -2.86
CA LEU A 172 -1.36 -21.32 -3.13
C LEU A 172 -1.59 -21.75 -4.60
N SER A 173 -2.40 -21.00 -5.35
CA SER A 173 -2.69 -21.24 -6.78
C SER A 173 -1.52 -20.90 -7.71
N ASP A 174 -0.44 -20.29 -7.20
CA ASP A 174 0.73 -19.90 -7.99
C ASP A 174 1.58 -21.13 -8.37
N ARG A 175 1.33 -21.68 -9.56
CA ARG A 175 2.05 -22.83 -10.11
C ARG A 175 3.56 -22.64 -10.26
N ALA A 176 4.05 -21.42 -10.42
CA ALA A 176 5.49 -21.16 -10.52
C ALA A 176 6.19 -21.30 -9.16
N LYS A 177 5.47 -21.10 -8.05
CA LYS A 177 5.96 -21.32 -6.68
C LYS A 177 5.61 -22.69 -6.10
N TYR A 178 4.42 -23.20 -6.41
CA TYR A 178 3.85 -24.42 -5.82
C TYR A 178 3.41 -25.43 -6.90
N PRO A 179 4.33 -25.95 -7.73
CA PRO A 179 4.00 -26.78 -8.89
C PRO A 179 3.35 -28.12 -8.55
N THR A 180 3.50 -28.62 -7.31
CA THR A 180 2.94 -29.91 -6.87
C THR A 180 1.79 -29.79 -5.87
N PHE A 181 1.28 -28.58 -5.62
CA PHE A 181 0.16 -28.34 -4.71
C PHE A 181 -1.19 -28.47 -5.41
N PHE A 182 -2.13 -29.20 -4.83
CA PHE A 182 -3.50 -29.34 -5.29
C PHE A 182 -4.43 -29.18 -4.08
N ARG A 183 -5.71 -28.91 -4.32
CA ARG A 183 -6.69 -28.92 -3.23
C ARG A 183 -8.08 -29.34 -3.64
N THR A 184 -8.81 -29.96 -2.73
CA THR A 184 -10.21 -30.37 -2.91
C THR A 184 -11.22 -29.37 -2.36
N ILE A 185 -10.75 -28.15 -2.05
CA ILE A 185 -11.54 -26.97 -1.66
C ILE A 185 -11.27 -25.79 -2.61
N PRO A 186 -12.26 -24.96 -3.01
CA PRO A 186 -12.03 -23.83 -3.92
C PRO A 186 -11.27 -22.66 -3.29
N SER A 187 -10.62 -21.86 -4.14
CA SER A 187 -9.84 -20.67 -3.75
C SER A 187 -10.66 -19.55 -3.09
N ASP A 188 -10.09 -18.92 -2.06
CA ASP A 188 -10.58 -17.69 -1.41
C ASP A 188 -10.80 -16.54 -2.40
N TYR A 189 -10.16 -16.57 -3.58
CA TYR A 189 -10.44 -15.66 -4.69
C TYR A 189 -11.93 -15.62 -5.05
N PHE A 190 -12.59 -16.78 -5.08
CA PHE A 190 -14.02 -16.88 -5.37
C PHE A 190 -14.87 -16.55 -4.14
N GLN A 191 -14.42 -16.90 -2.93
CA GLN A 191 -15.13 -16.55 -1.71
C GLN A 191 -15.15 -15.03 -1.47
N ALA A 192 -14.05 -14.32 -1.73
CA ALA A 192 -13.98 -12.85 -1.65
C ALA A 192 -15.00 -12.18 -2.57
N LYS A 193 -15.14 -12.67 -3.81
CA LYS A 193 -16.19 -12.23 -4.74
C LYS A 193 -17.60 -12.55 -4.24
N ALA A 194 -17.81 -13.75 -3.69
CA ALA A 194 -19.11 -14.15 -3.13
C ALA A 194 -19.53 -13.27 -1.94
N LEU A 195 -18.59 -12.98 -1.03
CA LEU A 195 -18.76 -12.07 0.10
C LEU A 195 -19.03 -10.63 -0.36
N ALA A 196 -18.31 -10.13 -1.37
CA ALA A 196 -18.57 -8.82 -1.95
C ALA A 196 -19.95 -8.73 -2.65
N ALA A 197 -20.37 -9.78 -3.35
CA ALA A 197 -21.70 -9.87 -3.94
C ALA A 197 -22.82 -9.92 -2.88
N LEU A 198 -22.59 -10.60 -1.75
CA LEU A 198 -23.50 -10.61 -0.60
C LEU A 198 -23.64 -9.21 0.02
N VAL A 199 -22.51 -8.52 0.21
CA VAL A 199 -22.46 -7.12 0.69
C VAL A 199 -23.23 -6.18 -0.24
N LYS A 200 -23.03 -6.31 -1.56
CA LYS A 200 -23.76 -5.56 -2.58
C LYS A 200 -25.26 -5.80 -2.49
N ARG A 201 -25.67 -7.07 -2.35
CA ARG A 201 -27.07 -7.51 -2.35
C ARG A 201 -27.88 -6.90 -1.20
N PHE A 202 -27.26 -6.71 -0.04
CA PHE A 202 -27.90 -6.15 1.16
C PHE A 202 -27.61 -4.66 1.40
N GLY A 203 -26.92 -3.99 0.47
CA GLY A 203 -26.71 -2.53 0.51
C GLY A 203 -25.79 -2.04 1.63
N TRP A 204 -24.94 -2.90 2.21
CA TRP A 204 -24.04 -2.50 3.28
C TRP A 204 -22.86 -1.68 2.74
N GLN A 205 -22.65 -0.47 3.28
CA GLN A 205 -21.62 0.47 2.82
C GLN A 205 -20.51 0.72 3.85
N TRP A 206 -20.75 0.35 5.12
CA TRP A 206 -19.83 0.56 6.23
C TRP A 206 -19.64 -0.74 7.02
N ILE A 207 -18.48 -1.36 6.89
CA ILE A 207 -18.21 -2.73 7.36
C ILE A 207 -16.95 -2.77 8.23
N GLY A 208 -16.97 -3.56 9.30
CA GLY A 208 -15.76 -3.91 10.06
C GLY A 208 -15.18 -5.24 9.57
N ALA A 209 -13.87 -5.43 9.70
CA ALA A 209 -13.23 -6.70 9.36
C ALA A 209 -12.45 -7.26 10.56
N ILE A 210 -12.40 -8.59 10.68
CA ILE A 210 -11.53 -9.32 11.59
C ILE A 210 -10.83 -10.42 10.80
N GLN A 211 -9.50 -10.46 10.91
CA GLN A 211 -8.64 -11.46 10.26
C GLN A 211 -7.85 -12.26 11.30
N SER A 212 -7.48 -13.48 10.92
CA SER A 212 -6.40 -14.19 11.60
C SER A 212 -5.03 -13.59 11.26
N ASP A 213 -4.11 -13.61 12.21
CA ASP A 213 -2.72 -13.15 12.01
C ASP A 213 -1.85 -14.19 11.28
N ASN A 214 -2.33 -14.65 10.12
CA ASN A 214 -1.71 -15.67 9.29
C ASN A 214 -2.02 -15.43 7.79
N ASP A 215 -1.51 -16.28 6.90
CA ASP A 215 -1.62 -16.10 5.45
C ASP A 215 -3.05 -16.31 4.91
N TYR A 216 -3.91 -17.05 5.62
CA TYR A 216 -5.32 -17.17 5.25
C TYR A 216 -6.07 -15.86 5.54
N GLY A 217 -6.07 -15.41 6.80
CA GLY A 217 -6.83 -14.23 7.21
C GLY A 217 -6.41 -12.94 6.49
N ARG A 218 -5.10 -12.71 6.39
CA ARG A 218 -4.54 -11.50 5.78
C ARG A 218 -4.80 -11.42 4.27
N ASN A 219 -4.61 -12.51 3.53
CA ASN A 219 -4.87 -12.51 2.08
C ASN A 219 -6.38 -12.52 1.78
N GLY A 220 -7.20 -13.19 2.59
CA GLY A 220 -8.65 -13.20 2.46
C GLY A 220 -9.28 -11.82 2.64
N ILE A 221 -8.92 -11.09 3.71
CA ILE A 221 -9.37 -9.70 3.89
C ILE A 221 -8.79 -8.78 2.81
N LEU A 222 -7.56 -8.97 2.34
CA LEU A 222 -7.00 -8.19 1.23
C LEU A 222 -7.85 -8.35 -0.05
N ALA A 223 -8.11 -9.59 -0.48
CA ALA A 223 -8.93 -9.89 -1.65
C ALA A 223 -10.37 -9.35 -1.51
N PHE A 224 -11.00 -9.54 -0.35
CA PHE A 224 -12.32 -8.97 -0.06
C PHE A 224 -12.31 -7.43 -0.13
N THR A 225 -11.28 -6.79 0.42
CA THR A 225 -11.11 -5.33 0.41
C THR A 225 -11.03 -4.77 -1.02
N GLU A 226 -10.33 -5.47 -1.92
CA GLU A 226 -10.23 -5.07 -3.33
C GLU A 226 -11.58 -5.19 -4.05
N GLU A 227 -12.34 -6.25 -3.80
CA GLU A 227 -13.67 -6.41 -4.40
C GLU A 227 -14.70 -5.40 -3.87
N VAL A 228 -14.80 -5.18 -2.56
CA VAL A 228 -15.82 -4.25 -2.02
C VAL A 228 -15.52 -2.77 -2.29
N LYS A 229 -14.23 -2.39 -2.46
CA LYS A 229 -13.87 -1.04 -2.90
C LYS A 229 -14.39 -0.70 -4.30
N LYS A 230 -14.43 -1.67 -5.23
CA LYS A 230 -15.03 -1.52 -6.57
C LYS A 230 -16.54 -1.23 -6.50
N LEU A 231 -17.17 -1.56 -5.37
CA LEU A 231 -18.59 -1.39 -5.10
C LEU A 231 -18.91 -0.14 -4.27
N GLY A 232 -17.91 0.71 -3.98
CA GLY A 232 -18.09 1.92 -3.18
C GLY A 232 -18.29 1.68 -1.69
N VAL A 233 -17.95 0.49 -1.19
CA VAL A 233 -18.08 0.11 0.23
C VAL A 233 -16.76 0.38 0.96
N CYS A 234 -16.85 0.92 2.18
CA CYS A 234 -15.69 1.27 2.99
C CYS A 234 -15.57 0.33 4.20
N ILE A 235 -14.33 -0.08 4.48
CA ILE A 235 -13.99 -0.84 5.69
C ILE A 235 -13.56 0.15 6.78
N ALA A 236 -14.24 0.12 7.92
CA ALA A 236 -14.05 1.04 9.04
C ALA A 236 -12.81 0.72 9.87
N PHE A 237 -12.56 -0.58 10.11
CA PHE A 237 -11.44 -1.09 10.89
C PHE A 237 -11.10 -2.52 10.47
N VAL A 238 -9.88 -2.97 10.78
CA VAL A 238 -9.42 -4.36 10.61
C VAL A 238 -8.80 -4.85 11.92
N GLY A 239 -9.56 -5.63 12.69
CA GLY A 239 -9.05 -6.33 13.88
C GLY A 239 -8.20 -7.53 13.48
N THR A 240 -7.10 -7.80 14.19
CA THR A 240 -6.19 -8.93 13.90
C THR A 240 -5.97 -9.77 15.14
N ILE A 241 -6.25 -11.07 15.05
CA ILE A 241 -6.30 -11.99 16.20
C ILE A 241 -5.61 -13.33 15.87
N LEU A 242 -5.13 -14.06 16.87
CA LEU A 242 -4.53 -15.39 16.69
C LEU A 242 -4.72 -16.19 17.98
N ARG A 243 -4.89 -17.51 17.88
CA ARG A 243 -5.10 -18.41 19.04
C ARG A 243 -3.98 -18.41 20.10
N THR A 244 -2.81 -17.88 19.75
CA THR A 244 -1.65 -17.73 20.64
C THR A 244 -1.41 -16.30 21.12
N HIS A 245 -2.35 -15.37 20.90
CA HIS A 245 -2.29 -14.03 21.47
C HIS A 245 -2.57 -14.03 22.98
N THR A 246 -1.97 -13.08 23.69
CA THR A 246 -2.31 -12.77 25.09
C THR A 246 -3.72 -12.19 25.18
N MET A 247 -4.33 -12.22 26.37
CA MET A 247 -5.69 -11.69 26.55
C MET A 247 -5.77 -10.20 26.23
N ASP A 248 -4.73 -9.42 26.52
CA ASP A 248 -4.67 -7.98 26.23
C ASP A 248 -4.89 -7.69 24.75
N LYS A 249 -4.21 -8.44 23.86
CA LYS A 249 -4.42 -8.36 22.40
C LYS A 249 -5.83 -8.77 21.96
N ILE A 250 -6.52 -9.62 22.72
CA ILE A 250 -7.93 -9.97 22.46
C ILE A 250 -8.81 -8.79 22.88
N LEU A 251 -8.54 -8.19 24.04
CA LEU A 251 -9.25 -7.02 24.56
C LEU A 251 -9.09 -5.78 23.68
N ASP A 252 -7.92 -5.56 23.06
CA ASP A 252 -7.70 -4.49 22.07
C ASP A 252 -8.71 -4.59 20.90
N VAL A 253 -8.95 -5.81 20.39
CA VAL A 253 -9.91 -6.04 19.31
C VAL A 253 -11.35 -5.92 19.81
N VAL A 254 -11.64 -6.34 21.04
CA VAL A 254 -12.96 -6.15 21.67
C VAL A 254 -13.28 -4.66 21.83
N GLU A 255 -12.32 -3.85 22.25
CA GLU A 255 -12.50 -2.41 22.43
C GLU A 255 -12.65 -1.68 21.10
N MET A 256 -11.89 -2.09 20.07
CA MET A 256 -12.08 -1.63 18.68
C MET A 256 -13.50 -1.90 18.16
N ILE A 257 -14.09 -3.05 18.51
CA ILE A 257 -15.50 -3.38 18.16
C ILE A 257 -16.47 -2.46 18.92
N LYS A 258 -16.26 -2.26 20.23
CA LYS A 258 -17.12 -1.42 21.09
C LYS A 258 -17.16 0.05 20.69
N GLN A 259 -16.01 0.62 20.33
CA GLN A 259 -15.87 2.02 19.95
C GLN A 259 -16.41 2.30 18.53
N SER A 260 -16.70 1.27 17.74
CA SER A 260 -17.15 1.41 16.35
C SER A 260 -18.66 1.56 16.22
N THR A 261 -19.09 2.39 15.26
CA THR A 261 -20.50 2.52 14.87
C THR A 261 -20.99 1.39 13.95
N VAL A 262 -20.07 0.57 13.44
CA VAL A 262 -20.33 -0.54 12.51
C VAL A 262 -21.38 -1.52 13.07
N LYS A 263 -22.31 -1.95 12.22
CA LYS A 263 -23.28 -3.01 12.53
C LYS A 263 -23.04 -4.32 11.79
N VAL A 264 -22.19 -4.32 10.76
CA VAL A 264 -21.85 -5.52 9.97
C VAL A 264 -20.35 -5.78 10.03
N ILE A 265 -19.94 -6.95 10.54
CA ILE A 265 -18.53 -7.34 10.66
C ILE A 265 -18.26 -8.64 9.90
N LEU A 266 -17.31 -8.60 8.96
CA LEU A 266 -16.75 -9.80 8.33
C LEU A 266 -15.65 -10.39 9.22
N ALA A 267 -15.79 -11.64 9.63
CA ALA A 267 -14.74 -12.41 10.27
C ALA A 267 -14.19 -13.45 9.29
N PHE A 268 -13.02 -13.18 8.72
CA PHE A 268 -12.30 -14.05 7.77
C PHE A 268 -11.18 -14.78 8.52
N ILE A 269 -11.56 -15.86 9.20
CA ILE A 269 -10.76 -16.41 10.29
C ILE A 269 -11.07 -17.90 10.58
N PRO A 270 -10.07 -18.76 10.86
CA PRO A 270 -10.32 -20.13 11.27
C PRO A 270 -10.99 -20.23 12.64
N GLU A 271 -11.85 -21.23 12.81
CA GLU A 271 -12.53 -21.59 14.08
C GLU A 271 -11.59 -21.48 15.30
N GLY A 272 -10.40 -22.08 15.23
CA GLY A 272 -9.44 -22.12 16.34
C GLY A 272 -8.86 -20.75 16.73
N ASP A 273 -8.74 -19.81 15.78
CA ASP A 273 -8.24 -18.45 16.02
C ASP A 273 -9.35 -17.49 16.47
N PHE A 274 -10.59 -17.72 16.03
CA PHE A 274 -11.72 -16.85 16.36
C PHE A 274 -12.32 -17.17 17.73
N TYR A 275 -12.39 -18.44 18.11
CA TYR A 275 -13.08 -18.90 19.32
C TYR A 275 -12.66 -18.17 20.62
N PRO A 276 -11.38 -17.83 20.87
CA PRO A 276 -11.00 -17.01 22.02
C PRO A 276 -11.69 -15.64 22.06
N LEU A 277 -11.78 -14.96 20.92
CA LEU A 277 -12.47 -13.67 20.79
C LEU A 277 -14.00 -13.83 20.91
N MET A 278 -14.57 -14.88 20.31
CA MET A 278 -16.02 -15.15 20.43
C MET A 278 -16.47 -15.29 21.89
N LYS A 279 -15.68 -16.00 22.71
CA LYS A 279 -15.96 -16.13 24.15
C LYS A 279 -15.89 -14.80 24.89
N GLU A 280 -14.89 -13.95 24.60
CA GLU A 280 -14.76 -12.66 25.27
C GLU A 280 -15.86 -11.67 24.85
N VAL A 281 -16.26 -11.68 23.57
CA VAL A 281 -17.42 -10.93 23.03
C VAL A 281 -18.70 -11.30 23.78
N VAL A 282 -18.94 -12.59 24.01
CA VAL A 282 -20.12 -13.10 24.73
C VAL A 282 -20.05 -12.78 26.23
N LYS A 283 -18.89 -13.00 26.86
CA LYS A 283 -18.63 -12.66 28.27
C LYS A 283 -18.85 -11.18 28.58
N GLN A 284 -18.55 -10.30 27.64
CA GLN A 284 -18.80 -8.85 27.75
C GLN A 284 -20.17 -8.41 27.22
N ASN A 285 -21.09 -9.36 26.93
CA ASN A 285 -22.45 -9.11 26.44
C ASN A 285 -22.54 -8.21 25.20
N ILE A 286 -21.53 -8.27 24.32
CA ILE A 286 -21.50 -7.47 23.09
C ILE A 286 -22.48 -8.08 22.08
N THR A 287 -23.49 -7.29 21.70
CA THR A 287 -24.59 -7.72 20.82
C THR A 287 -24.92 -6.64 19.79
N GLY A 288 -25.89 -6.90 18.89
CA GLY A 288 -26.30 -5.93 17.87
C GLY A 288 -25.39 -5.88 16.63
N ILE A 289 -24.43 -6.81 16.53
CA ILE A 289 -23.57 -7.00 15.36
C ILE A 289 -24.15 -8.11 14.48
N GLN A 290 -24.25 -7.84 13.18
CA GLN A 290 -24.47 -8.83 12.14
C GLN A 290 -23.12 -9.37 11.68
N TRP A 291 -22.86 -10.63 11.98
CA TRP A 291 -21.63 -11.29 11.58
C TRP A 291 -21.74 -11.85 10.16
N ILE A 292 -20.75 -11.55 9.33
CA ILE A 292 -20.47 -12.24 8.08
C ILE A 292 -19.31 -13.20 8.32
N ALA A 293 -19.45 -14.44 7.85
CA ALA A 293 -18.52 -15.52 8.15
C ALA A 293 -17.86 -16.09 6.89
N SER A 294 -16.59 -16.46 7.03
CA SER A 294 -15.92 -17.35 6.08
C SER A 294 -16.27 -18.82 6.32
N GLU A 295 -15.99 -19.66 5.33
CA GLU A 295 -16.16 -21.12 5.36
C GLU A 295 -15.45 -21.79 6.53
N ALA A 296 -14.35 -21.20 6.99
CA ALA A 296 -13.50 -21.72 8.05
C ALA A 296 -14.21 -21.83 9.41
N TRP A 297 -15.30 -21.07 9.64
CA TRP A 297 -16.05 -21.11 10.90
C TRP A 297 -17.59 -21.14 10.79
N ILE A 298 -18.21 -20.80 9.66
CA ILE A 298 -19.68 -20.72 9.57
C ILE A 298 -20.43 -22.05 9.82
N THR A 299 -19.78 -23.21 9.67
CA THR A 299 -20.32 -24.51 10.10
C THR A 299 -19.43 -25.21 11.13
N ALA A 300 -18.72 -24.45 11.97
CA ALA A 300 -17.92 -24.97 13.05
C ALA A 300 -18.80 -25.46 14.21
N PRO A 301 -18.64 -26.69 14.73
CA PRO A 301 -19.47 -27.20 15.82
C PRO A 301 -19.16 -26.52 17.16
N ARG A 302 -17.88 -26.26 17.47
CA ARG A 302 -17.44 -25.69 18.77
C ARG A 302 -18.09 -24.35 19.14
N PRO A 303 -18.22 -23.36 18.24
CA PRO A 303 -18.93 -22.12 18.53
C PRO A 303 -20.45 -22.21 18.30
N SER A 304 -21.01 -23.33 17.84
CA SER A 304 -22.45 -23.47 17.54
C SER A 304 -23.28 -23.81 18.79
N THR A 305 -23.07 -23.06 19.88
CA THR A 305 -23.79 -23.25 21.14
C THR A 305 -24.83 -22.14 21.35
N PRO A 306 -25.91 -22.40 22.13
CA PRO A 306 -26.91 -21.36 22.47
C PRO A 306 -26.29 -20.18 23.23
N GLU A 307 -25.19 -20.39 23.94
CA GLU A 307 -24.43 -19.34 24.62
C GLU A 307 -23.75 -18.40 23.62
N ILE A 308 -23.00 -18.93 22.65
CA ILE A 308 -22.35 -18.12 21.61
C ILE A 308 -23.39 -17.45 20.71
N TYR A 309 -24.53 -18.10 20.45
CA TYR A 309 -25.66 -17.53 19.71
C TYR A 309 -26.18 -16.21 20.31
N LYS A 310 -26.03 -15.98 21.64
CA LYS A 310 -26.42 -14.72 22.28
C LYS A 310 -25.78 -13.50 21.62
N ALA A 311 -24.55 -13.60 21.11
CA ALA A 311 -23.84 -12.54 20.39
C ALA A 311 -23.76 -12.79 18.86
N PHE A 312 -23.62 -14.05 18.43
CA PHE A 312 -23.35 -14.42 17.03
C PHE A 312 -24.58 -14.95 16.26
N GLY A 313 -25.74 -15.04 16.91
CA GLY A 313 -26.99 -15.50 16.28
C GLY A 313 -27.39 -14.65 15.08
N GLY A 314 -27.86 -15.30 14.02
CA GLY A 314 -28.11 -14.68 12.72
C GLY A 314 -26.88 -14.52 11.83
N ALA A 315 -25.68 -15.00 12.22
CA ALA A 315 -24.49 -15.00 11.36
C ALA A 315 -24.79 -15.58 9.96
N LEU A 316 -24.17 -15.02 8.92
CA LEU A 316 -24.41 -15.35 7.52
C LEU A 316 -23.07 -15.57 6.80
N GLY A 317 -22.89 -16.64 6.04
CA GLY A 317 -21.62 -16.91 5.36
C GLY A 317 -21.68 -17.99 4.29
N PHE A 318 -20.55 -18.23 3.63
CA PHE A 318 -20.41 -19.20 2.54
C PHE A 318 -19.66 -20.45 3.02
N VAL A 319 -20.04 -21.63 2.53
CA VAL A 319 -19.32 -22.88 2.82
C VAL A 319 -19.47 -23.88 1.67
N VAL A 320 -18.45 -24.72 1.42
CA VAL A 320 -18.54 -25.77 0.40
C VAL A 320 -19.65 -26.79 0.70
N GLN A 321 -20.27 -27.36 -0.33
CA GLN A 321 -21.39 -28.30 -0.26
C GLN A 321 -21.22 -29.42 0.79
N LYS A 322 -22.33 -29.82 1.41
CA LYS A 322 -22.39 -30.95 2.36
C LYS A 322 -22.70 -32.27 1.67
N MET A 323 -22.16 -33.35 2.24
CA MET A 323 -22.42 -34.73 1.86
C MET A 323 -22.67 -35.63 3.07
N ALA A 324 -23.42 -36.71 2.86
CA ALA A 324 -23.55 -37.80 3.81
C ALA A 324 -22.66 -38.98 3.42
N ILE A 325 -21.91 -39.56 4.35
CA ILE A 325 -21.10 -40.78 4.12
C ILE A 325 -21.70 -41.91 4.96
N PRO A 326 -22.57 -42.78 4.40
CA PRO A 326 -23.42 -43.68 5.19
C PRO A 326 -22.65 -44.63 6.11
N ASN A 327 -21.58 -45.25 5.61
CA ASN A 327 -20.81 -46.27 6.31
C ASN A 327 -19.78 -45.70 7.30
N LEU A 328 -19.60 -44.38 7.36
CA LEU A 328 -18.62 -43.75 8.24
C LEU A 328 -19.07 -43.77 9.71
N LYS A 329 -20.37 -43.73 10.03
CA LYS A 329 -20.82 -43.73 11.43
C LYS A 329 -20.44 -45.02 12.17
N PRO A 330 -20.73 -46.24 11.64
CA PRO A 330 -20.26 -47.49 12.25
C PRO A 330 -18.74 -47.53 12.46
N PHE A 331 -17.97 -47.05 11.48
CA PHE A 331 -16.51 -46.96 11.56
C PHE A 331 -16.06 -46.05 12.72
N LEU A 332 -16.61 -44.84 12.83
CA LEU A 332 -16.28 -43.90 13.91
C LEU A 332 -16.69 -44.42 15.30
N THR A 333 -17.79 -45.18 15.41
CA THR A 333 -18.22 -45.78 16.68
C THR A 333 -17.38 -47.00 17.10
N GLY A 334 -16.59 -47.58 16.19
CA GLY A 334 -15.70 -48.71 16.47
C GLY A 334 -14.32 -48.31 17.01
N ILE A 335 -14.00 -47.01 17.07
CA ILE A 335 -12.74 -46.51 17.63
C ILE A 335 -12.69 -46.87 19.12
N SER A 336 -11.62 -47.54 19.58
CA SER A 336 -11.41 -47.88 20.99
C SER A 336 -9.91 -48.04 21.28
N PRO A 337 -9.39 -47.55 22.43
CA PRO A 337 -7.99 -47.78 22.83
C PRO A 337 -7.69 -49.26 23.13
N HIS A 338 -8.71 -50.12 23.25
CA HIS A 338 -8.55 -51.57 23.44
C HIS A 338 -8.48 -52.33 22.11
N ALA A 339 -8.97 -51.74 21.01
CA ALA A 339 -8.88 -52.31 19.66
C ALA A 339 -7.51 -52.04 19.02
N ASP A 340 -6.92 -50.88 19.29
CA ASP A 340 -5.52 -50.55 18.95
C ASP A 340 -4.84 -49.81 20.12
N PRO A 341 -4.18 -50.53 21.04
CA PRO A 341 -3.44 -49.94 22.15
C PRO A 341 -2.22 -49.11 21.72
N SER A 342 -1.74 -49.30 20.48
CA SER A 342 -0.65 -48.52 19.88
C SER A 342 -1.13 -47.27 19.14
N GLY A 343 -2.44 -47.11 18.98
CA GLY A 343 -3.10 -46.06 18.22
C GLY A 343 -2.84 -44.68 18.79
N ALA A 344 -1.87 -43.97 18.22
CA ALA A 344 -1.58 -42.58 18.57
C ALA A 344 -2.88 -41.74 18.54
N PHE A 345 -3.04 -40.85 19.52
CA PHE A 345 -4.19 -39.95 19.65
C PHE A 345 -5.55 -40.60 19.99
N VAL A 346 -5.73 -41.93 19.85
CA VAL A 346 -6.96 -42.64 20.25
C VAL A 346 -7.23 -42.45 21.74
N ARG A 347 -6.18 -42.46 22.58
CA ARG A 347 -6.30 -42.18 24.02
C ARG A 347 -6.87 -40.79 24.31
N ASN A 348 -6.43 -39.75 23.59
CA ASN A 348 -6.93 -38.38 23.79
C ASN A 348 -8.38 -38.21 23.32
N PHE A 349 -8.77 -38.92 22.26
CA PHE A 349 -10.16 -39.02 21.85
C PHE A 349 -11.01 -39.69 22.93
N TRP A 350 -10.58 -40.83 23.48
CA TRP A 350 -11.32 -41.52 24.54
C TRP A 350 -11.42 -40.67 25.82
N GLU A 351 -10.31 -40.10 26.29
CA GLU A 351 -10.26 -39.17 27.45
C GLU A 351 -11.31 -38.04 27.36
N ILE A 352 -11.61 -37.54 26.15
CA ILE A 352 -12.60 -36.48 25.92
C ILE A 352 -14.02 -37.04 25.76
N MET A 353 -14.20 -38.21 25.15
CA MET A 353 -15.51 -38.75 24.83
C MET A 353 -16.17 -39.56 25.96
N VAL A 354 -15.36 -40.16 26.84
CA VAL A 354 -15.85 -40.93 28.01
C VAL A 354 -15.43 -40.34 29.37
N GLY A 355 -14.53 -39.35 29.39
CA GLY A 355 -14.17 -38.61 30.62
C GLY A 355 -13.15 -39.30 31.55
N CYS A 356 -12.75 -40.54 31.25
CA CYS A 356 -11.78 -41.33 32.02
C CYS A 356 -10.43 -41.46 31.30
N ARG A 357 -9.36 -41.79 32.04
CA ARG A 357 -8.04 -42.10 31.46
C ARG A 357 -7.86 -43.61 31.30
N SER A 358 -7.49 -44.05 30.09
CA SER A 358 -7.11 -45.44 29.82
C SER A 358 -5.65 -45.71 30.25
N VAL A 359 -5.41 -46.86 30.89
CA VAL A 359 -4.09 -47.33 31.37
C VAL A 359 -3.58 -48.43 30.45
N LEU A 360 -2.34 -48.31 29.98
CA LEU A 360 -1.69 -49.34 29.17
C LEU A 360 -1.08 -50.46 30.05
N PRO A 361 -0.95 -51.70 29.55
CA PRO A 361 -0.26 -52.76 30.27
C PRO A 361 1.19 -52.37 30.59
N GLY A 362 1.49 -52.18 31.89
CA GLY A 362 2.83 -51.83 32.39
C GLY A 362 3.03 -50.39 32.85
N GLU A 363 2.04 -49.49 32.75
CA GLU A 363 2.15 -48.12 33.30
C GLU A 363 1.84 -48.12 34.81
N HIS A 364 2.83 -47.87 35.67
CA HIS A 364 2.62 -47.81 37.12
C HIS A 364 1.90 -46.52 37.56
N THR A 365 0.96 -46.67 38.50
CA THR A 365 0.15 -45.59 39.07
C THR A 365 0.99 -44.62 39.92
N ALA A 366 1.39 -43.49 39.34
CA ALA A 366 1.92 -42.34 40.07
C ALA A 366 0.82 -41.28 40.32
N THR A 367 0.91 -40.61 41.46
CA THR A 367 -0.14 -39.87 42.15
C THR A 367 -0.52 -38.49 41.55
N GLU A 368 -1.67 -37.97 42.01
CA GLU A 368 -2.15 -36.57 41.88
C GLU A 368 -2.72 -36.09 40.52
N ALA A 369 -3.83 -36.69 40.08
CA ALA A 369 -4.86 -35.99 39.30
C ALA A 369 -6.26 -36.61 39.50
N THR A 370 -7.31 -35.80 39.51
CA THR A 370 -8.69 -36.13 39.91
C THR A 370 -9.53 -36.86 38.84
N ASN A 371 -8.92 -37.63 37.94
CA ASN A 371 -9.64 -38.25 36.81
C ASN A 371 -9.87 -39.75 37.05
N GLU A 372 -11.09 -40.22 36.78
CA GLU A 372 -11.45 -41.64 36.85
C GLU A 372 -10.71 -42.47 35.79
N MET A 373 -10.49 -43.76 36.07
CA MET A 373 -9.80 -44.69 35.16
C MET A 373 -10.79 -45.45 34.29
N CYS A 374 -10.48 -45.64 33.00
CA CYS A 374 -11.31 -46.44 32.10
C CYS A 374 -11.12 -47.93 32.35
N THR A 375 -12.24 -48.65 32.44
CA THR A 375 -12.34 -50.12 32.59
C THR A 375 -12.29 -50.86 31.25
N GLY A 376 -12.56 -50.18 30.14
CA GLY A 376 -12.71 -50.75 28.80
C GLY A 376 -14.14 -51.20 28.47
N ASN A 377 -15.05 -51.17 29.45
CA ASN A 377 -16.48 -51.44 29.26
C ASN A 377 -17.31 -50.14 29.07
N GLU A 378 -16.66 -48.97 28.98
CA GLU A 378 -17.33 -47.71 28.73
C GLU A 378 -18.01 -47.70 27.36
N THR A 379 -19.28 -47.31 27.33
CA THR A 379 -19.96 -46.97 26.08
C THR A 379 -19.70 -45.51 25.74
N LEU A 380 -19.74 -45.18 24.44
CA LEU A 380 -19.67 -43.80 23.96
C LEU A 380 -20.93 -43.03 24.38
N LEU A 381 -20.89 -42.48 25.60
CA LEU A 381 -21.96 -41.74 26.29
C LEU A 381 -22.63 -40.70 25.37
N TYR A 382 -21.84 -40.04 24.53
CA TYR A 382 -22.29 -39.04 23.57
C TYR A 382 -22.30 -39.56 22.13
N SER A 383 -22.94 -40.72 21.89
CA SER A 383 -23.17 -41.25 20.52
C SER A 383 -23.99 -40.32 19.59
N GLN A 384 -24.61 -39.29 20.16
CA GLN A 384 -25.29 -38.18 19.47
C GLN A 384 -24.39 -36.96 19.20
N ASP A 385 -23.12 -36.97 19.64
CA ASP A 385 -22.20 -35.85 19.44
C ASP A 385 -21.99 -35.52 17.95
N MET A 386 -21.68 -34.25 17.68
CA MET A 386 -21.43 -33.74 16.33
C MET A 386 -20.25 -34.44 15.62
N PHE A 387 -19.37 -35.15 16.33
CA PHE A 387 -18.37 -36.08 15.80
C PHE A 387 -19.01 -37.26 15.04
N PHE A 388 -19.98 -37.96 15.62
CA PHE A 388 -20.64 -39.12 14.98
C PHE A 388 -21.71 -38.73 13.95
N ASN A 389 -22.05 -37.44 13.85
CA ASN A 389 -22.97 -36.96 12.82
C ASN A 389 -22.32 -36.95 11.42
N VAL A 390 -22.57 -38.00 10.65
CA VAL A 390 -22.05 -38.19 9.28
C VAL A 390 -23.00 -37.71 8.17
N THR A 391 -24.08 -37.00 8.51
CA THR A 391 -25.12 -36.58 7.54
C THR A 391 -24.82 -35.28 6.81
N GLN A 392 -23.95 -34.42 7.36
CA GLN A 392 -23.66 -33.08 6.83
C GLN A 392 -22.16 -32.77 6.82
N LEU A 393 -21.38 -33.68 6.25
CA LEU A 393 -19.92 -33.59 6.17
C LEU A 393 -19.49 -32.65 5.04
N ARG A 394 -18.57 -31.73 5.34
CA ARG A 394 -18.01 -30.75 4.38
C ARG A 394 -16.50 -30.97 4.21
N VAL A 395 -15.70 -30.52 5.19
CA VAL A 395 -14.23 -30.70 5.19
C VAL A 395 -13.82 -32.18 5.19
N SER A 396 -14.52 -33.03 5.96
CA SER A 396 -14.33 -34.49 5.90
C SER A 396 -14.53 -35.05 4.48
N TYR A 397 -15.51 -34.55 3.75
CA TYR A 397 -15.76 -34.96 2.37
C TYR A 397 -14.67 -34.45 1.40
N ASN A 398 -14.05 -33.31 1.68
CA ASN A 398 -12.84 -32.88 0.95
C ASN A 398 -11.64 -33.79 1.21
N VAL A 399 -11.46 -34.30 2.43
CA VAL A 399 -10.42 -35.32 2.74
C VAL A 399 -10.71 -36.60 1.96
N TYR A 400 -11.96 -37.06 1.97
CA TYR A 400 -12.39 -38.23 1.19
C TYR A 400 -12.07 -38.06 -0.31
N LYS A 401 -12.44 -36.92 -0.91
CA LYS A 401 -12.08 -36.58 -2.29
C LYS A 401 -10.57 -36.55 -2.53
N ALA A 402 -9.77 -36.12 -1.55
CA ALA A 402 -8.31 -36.05 -1.68
C ALA A 402 -7.68 -37.45 -1.74
N VAL A 403 -8.14 -38.38 -0.89
CA VAL A 403 -7.73 -39.79 -0.96
C VAL A 403 -8.10 -40.40 -2.30
N TYR A 404 -9.36 -40.26 -2.73
CA TYR A 404 -9.82 -40.80 -4.01
C TYR A 404 -9.09 -40.17 -5.22
N ALA A 405 -8.81 -38.87 -5.22
CA ALA A 405 -8.03 -38.24 -6.28
C ALA A 405 -6.60 -38.82 -6.39
N ILE A 406 -5.93 -39.07 -5.25
CA ILE A 406 -4.63 -39.75 -5.22
C ILE A 406 -4.77 -41.20 -5.74
N ALA A 407 -5.79 -41.94 -5.30
CA ALA A 407 -6.01 -43.32 -5.74
C ALA A 407 -6.30 -43.43 -7.24
N HIS A 408 -7.13 -42.53 -7.81
CA HIS A 408 -7.36 -42.46 -9.25
C HIS A 408 -6.12 -42.05 -10.04
N ALA A 409 -5.28 -41.13 -9.52
CA ALA A 409 -4.00 -40.78 -10.14
C ALA A 409 -3.02 -41.97 -10.14
N LEU A 410 -2.91 -42.68 -9.02
CA LEU A 410 -2.11 -43.91 -8.90
C LEU A 410 -2.65 -45.01 -9.82
N HIS A 411 -3.97 -45.17 -9.95
CA HIS A 411 -4.56 -46.17 -10.83
C HIS A 411 -4.25 -45.88 -12.31
N GLN A 412 -4.42 -44.63 -12.74
CA GLN A 412 -4.04 -44.22 -14.09
C GLN A 412 -2.54 -44.37 -14.37
N LEU A 413 -1.69 -44.16 -13.36
CA LEU A 413 -0.24 -44.35 -13.46
C LEU A 413 0.15 -45.83 -13.56
N VAL A 414 -0.43 -46.69 -12.72
CA VAL A 414 -0.06 -48.10 -12.62
C VAL A 414 -0.70 -48.95 -13.72
N PHE A 415 -1.94 -48.69 -14.12
CA PHE A 415 -2.67 -49.49 -15.12
C PHE A 415 -2.76 -48.83 -16.51
N CYS A 416 -2.25 -47.60 -16.67
CA CYS A 416 -2.32 -46.82 -17.92
C CYS A 416 -3.76 -46.64 -18.46
N GLN A 417 -4.78 -46.82 -17.62
CA GLN A 417 -6.19 -46.79 -17.94
C GLN A 417 -6.98 -46.10 -16.82
N PRO A 418 -8.12 -45.43 -17.10
CA PRO A 418 -9.02 -44.92 -16.07
C PRO A 418 -9.77 -46.06 -15.36
N ALA A 419 -9.94 -45.93 -14.04
CA ALA A 419 -10.77 -46.85 -13.26
C ALA A 419 -12.23 -46.85 -13.75
N HIS A 420 -12.92 -47.99 -13.57
CA HIS A 420 -14.31 -48.23 -13.96
C HIS A 420 -14.65 -48.11 -15.45
N GLN A 421 -13.66 -48.06 -16.36
CA GLN A 421 -13.93 -48.26 -17.78
C GLN A 421 -14.04 -49.76 -18.12
N PRO A 422 -14.96 -50.16 -19.03
CA PRO A 422 -15.06 -51.54 -19.49
C PRO A 422 -13.83 -51.89 -20.34
N ALA A 423 -12.89 -52.63 -19.77
CA ALA A 423 -11.69 -53.06 -20.47
C ALA A 423 -11.97 -54.30 -21.33
N GLU A 424 -11.68 -54.21 -22.64
CA GLU A 424 -11.74 -55.34 -23.58
C GLU A 424 -10.71 -56.45 -23.28
N LYS A 425 -9.80 -56.19 -22.33
CA LYS A 425 -8.68 -57.06 -21.92
C LYS A 425 -8.57 -57.03 -20.39
N PRO A 426 -8.07 -58.10 -19.74
CA PRO A 426 -7.84 -58.09 -18.30
C PRO A 426 -6.86 -56.98 -17.90
N LEU A 427 -7.18 -56.25 -16.82
CA LEU A 427 -6.30 -55.21 -16.25
C LEU A 427 -4.92 -55.81 -15.96
N ARG A 428 -3.88 -55.19 -16.51
CA ARG A 428 -2.47 -55.51 -16.22
C ARG A 428 -1.73 -54.23 -15.89
N PRO A 429 -0.89 -54.21 -14.83
CA PRO A 429 -0.07 -53.03 -14.55
C PRO A 429 0.92 -52.78 -15.68
N CYS A 430 1.03 -51.53 -16.11
CA CYS A 430 2.02 -51.02 -17.06
C CYS A 430 3.28 -50.47 -16.38
N LEU A 431 3.21 -50.18 -15.07
CA LEU A 431 4.32 -49.72 -14.22
C LEU A 431 4.37 -50.58 -12.96
N ASN A 432 5.57 -50.92 -12.48
CA ASN A 432 5.73 -51.62 -11.21
C ASN A 432 5.56 -50.64 -10.02
N ILE A 433 5.02 -51.11 -8.89
CA ILE A 433 4.76 -50.28 -7.71
C ILE A 433 6.07 -49.69 -7.16
N SER A 434 7.16 -50.48 -7.19
CA SER A 434 8.50 -50.06 -6.79
C SER A 434 9.15 -49.00 -7.70
N GLU A 435 8.57 -48.72 -8.87
CA GLU A 435 9.06 -47.74 -9.84
C GLU A 435 8.29 -46.40 -9.79
N ILE A 436 7.26 -46.29 -8.93
CA ILE A 436 6.43 -45.09 -8.80
C ILE A 436 7.27 -43.89 -8.33
N GLN A 437 7.34 -42.84 -9.14
CA GLN A 437 7.97 -41.57 -8.78
C GLN A 437 6.91 -40.50 -8.44
N THR A 438 7.16 -39.72 -7.40
CA THR A 438 6.28 -38.62 -6.94
C THR A 438 5.93 -37.62 -8.05
N LYS A 439 6.89 -37.31 -8.94
CA LYS A 439 6.68 -36.48 -10.14
C LYS A 439 5.64 -37.07 -11.11
N GLN A 440 5.60 -38.39 -11.27
CA GLN A 440 4.58 -39.04 -12.10
C GLN A 440 3.20 -38.94 -11.44
N VAL A 441 3.11 -39.18 -10.12
CA VAL A 441 1.86 -39.02 -9.36
C VAL A 441 1.34 -37.58 -9.48
N THR A 442 2.22 -36.56 -9.38
CA THR A 442 1.89 -35.15 -9.64
C THR A 442 1.31 -34.92 -11.05
N ALA A 443 1.95 -35.48 -12.08
CA ALA A 443 1.52 -35.32 -13.47
C ALA A 443 0.18 -36.04 -13.78
N HIS A 444 -0.12 -37.13 -13.07
CA HIS A 444 -1.43 -37.80 -13.16
C HIS A 444 -2.50 -37.09 -12.35
N LEU A 445 -2.20 -36.55 -11.16
CA LEU A 445 -3.14 -35.73 -10.37
C LEU A 445 -3.69 -34.56 -11.17
N GLN A 446 -2.86 -33.86 -11.95
CA GLN A 446 -3.29 -32.77 -12.83
C GLN A 446 -4.30 -33.20 -13.93
N LYS A 447 -4.42 -34.50 -14.20
CA LYS A 447 -5.33 -35.08 -15.21
C LYS A 447 -6.49 -35.85 -14.58
N VAL A 448 -6.59 -35.89 -13.26
CA VAL A 448 -7.68 -36.58 -12.56
C VAL A 448 -9.00 -35.91 -12.91
N HIS A 449 -9.89 -36.71 -13.50
CA HIS A 449 -11.29 -36.35 -13.72
C HIS A 449 -12.11 -37.64 -13.56
N PHE A 450 -12.91 -37.71 -12.51
CA PHE A 450 -13.82 -38.82 -12.26
C PHE A 450 -15.10 -38.34 -11.60
N ARG A 451 -16.18 -39.12 -11.74
CA ARG A 451 -17.41 -38.94 -11.00
C ARG A 451 -17.46 -39.98 -9.89
N ASN A 452 -17.60 -39.54 -8.64
CA ASN A 452 -17.55 -40.45 -7.50
C ASN A 452 -18.92 -41.12 -7.22
N GLN A 453 -18.95 -42.03 -6.23
CA GLN A 453 -20.17 -42.75 -5.84
C GLN A 453 -21.32 -41.87 -5.33
N PHE A 454 -21.08 -40.58 -5.08
CA PHE A 454 -22.09 -39.60 -4.68
C PHE A 454 -22.59 -38.72 -5.84
N GLY A 455 -22.09 -38.96 -7.06
CA GLY A 455 -22.46 -38.23 -8.27
C GLY A 455 -21.77 -36.88 -8.45
N ASP A 456 -20.76 -36.57 -7.63
CA ASP A 456 -19.93 -35.36 -7.68
C ASP A 456 -18.74 -35.54 -8.63
N ASN A 457 -18.36 -34.48 -9.35
CA ASN A 457 -17.28 -34.50 -10.33
C ASN A 457 -16.00 -33.96 -9.69
N VAL A 458 -15.00 -34.83 -9.50
CA VAL A 458 -13.72 -34.48 -8.89
C VAL A 458 -12.69 -34.26 -10.00
N LEU A 459 -12.22 -33.01 -10.11
CA LEU A 459 -11.22 -32.56 -11.06
C LEU A 459 -10.47 -31.33 -10.51
N PHE A 460 -9.30 -31.04 -11.09
CA PHE A 460 -8.52 -29.83 -10.80
C PHE A 460 -8.32 -29.00 -12.07
N ASP A 461 -8.31 -27.67 -11.93
CA ASP A 461 -7.95 -26.73 -12.98
C ASP A 461 -6.42 -26.64 -13.18
N GLU A 462 -5.97 -25.74 -14.06
CA GLU A 462 -4.55 -25.48 -14.34
C GLU A 462 -3.75 -25.07 -13.09
N ASN A 463 -4.41 -24.44 -12.10
CA ASN A 463 -3.81 -23.99 -10.84
C ASN A 463 -3.82 -25.05 -9.74
N GLY A 464 -4.50 -26.19 -9.95
CA GLY A 464 -4.67 -27.24 -8.95
C GLY A 464 -5.91 -27.06 -8.07
N ASP A 465 -6.82 -26.17 -8.47
CA ASP A 465 -8.02 -25.78 -7.75
C ASP A 465 -9.27 -26.50 -8.30
N PRO A 466 -10.27 -26.82 -7.47
CA PRO A 466 -11.54 -27.37 -7.91
C PRO A 466 -12.53 -26.25 -8.26
N PRO A 467 -13.57 -26.53 -9.08
CA PRO A 467 -14.61 -25.57 -9.40
C PRO A 467 -15.27 -24.93 -8.17
N ALA A 468 -15.45 -23.60 -8.20
CA ALA A 468 -15.97 -22.84 -7.07
C ALA A 468 -17.50 -22.91 -6.93
N SER A 469 -17.94 -23.55 -5.84
CA SER A 469 -19.34 -23.77 -5.50
C SER A 469 -19.54 -23.71 -3.97
N TYR A 470 -20.49 -22.90 -3.51
CA TYR A 470 -20.74 -22.65 -2.08
C TYR A 470 -22.25 -22.60 -1.74
N ASP A 471 -22.63 -23.22 -0.63
CA ASP A 471 -23.89 -22.97 0.07
C ASP A 471 -23.80 -21.67 0.88
N ILE A 472 -24.92 -20.96 1.00
CA ILE A 472 -25.07 -19.83 1.91
C ILE A 472 -25.74 -20.30 3.20
N ILE A 473 -25.08 -20.13 4.34
CA ILE A 473 -25.52 -20.61 5.65
C ILE A 473 -25.91 -19.44 6.54
N ASN A 474 -27.05 -19.59 7.23
CA ASN A 474 -27.48 -18.69 8.30
C ASN A 474 -27.60 -19.47 9.63
N TRP A 475 -27.11 -18.88 10.72
CA TRP A 475 -27.25 -19.44 12.07
C TRP A 475 -28.63 -19.12 12.64
N GLN A 476 -29.43 -20.16 12.87
CA GLN A 476 -30.78 -20.04 13.43
C GLN A 476 -30.91 -20.87 14.69
N LEU A 477 -31.49 -20.31 15.76
CA LEU A 477 -31.85 -21.07 16.95
C LEU A 477 -33.20 -21.77 16.70
N ARG A 478 -33.21 -23.10 16.72
CA ARG A 478 -34.41 -23.95 16.60
C ARG A 478 -34.33 -25.03 17.67
N ASP A 479 -35.43 -25.25 18.39
CA ASP A 479 -35.54 -26.26 19.45
C ASP A 479 -34.43 -26.14 20.51
N GLY A 480 -34.03 -24.91 20.82
CA GLY A 480 -32.95 -24.60 21.76
C GLY A 480 -31.54 -24.87 21.23
N GLN A 481 -31.35 -25.30 19.98
CA GLN A 481 -30.05 -25.60 19.36
C GLN A 481 -29.74 -24.67 18.18
N VAL A 482 -28.44 -24.45 17.92
CA VAL A 482 -27.99 -23.65 16.77
C VAL A 482 -27.92 -24.53 15.54
N GLN A 483 -28.76 -24.25 14.54
CA GLN A 483 -28.79 -24.96 13.26
C GLN A 483 -28.15 -24.13 12.14
N HIS A 484 -27.41 -24.82 11.26
CA HIS A 484 -26.78 -24.25 10.07
C HIS A 484 -27.74 -24.36 8.87
N VAL A 485 -28.63 -23.40 8.72
CA VAL A 485 -29.68 -23.45 7.70
C VAL A 485 -29.11 -22.96 6.36
N SER A 486 -29.17 -23.81 5.32
CA SER A 486 -28.79 -23.40 3.96
C SER A 486 -29.90 -22.60 3.32
N LEU A 487 -29.61 -21.36 2.91
CA LEU A 487 -30.56 -20.38 2.39
C LEU A 487 -30.29 -19.97 0.94
N GLY A 488 -29.25 -20.49 0.31
CA GLY A 488 -28.88 -20.06 -1.03
C GLY A 488 -27.62 -20.73 -1.55
N HIS A 489 -27.23 -20.36 -2.75
CA HIS A 489 -26.12 -20.97 -3.46
C HIS A 489 -25.35 -19.92 -4.28
N PHE A 490 -24.03 -20.10 -4.35
CA PHE A 490 -23.12 -19.35 -5.22
C PHE A 490 -22.33 -20.34 -6.07
N ALA A 491 -22.34 -20.15 -7.39
CA ALA A 491 -21.49 -20.90 -8.32
C ALA A 491 -20.78 -19.94 -9.28
N SER A 492 -19.51 -20.21 -9.57
CA SER A 492 -18.75 -19.54 -10.63
C SER A 492 -18.95 -20.28 -11.96
N ALA A 493 -19.14 -19.53 -13.03
CA ALA A 493 -19.09 -20.03 -14.40
C ALA A 493 -17.65 -19.99 -14.94
N ALA A 494 -17.37 -20.78 -15.97
CA ALA A 494 -16.03 -20.91 -16.57
C ALA A 494 -15.54 -19.63 -17.28
N ASN A 495 -16.44 -18.72 -17.64
CA ASN A 495 -16.12 -17.42 -18.23
C ASN A 495 -15.80 -16.33 -17.18
N GLY A 496 -15.84 -16.65 -15.88
CA GLY A 496 -15.59 -15.71 -14.78
C GLY A 496 -16.84 -15.01 -14.23
N ASP A 497 -18.01 -15.19 -14.84
CA ASP A 497 -19.29 -14.78 -14.25
C ASP A 497 -19.63 -15.63 -13.02
N TYR A 498 -20.57 -15.16 -12.20
CA TYR A 498 -21.08 -15.91 -11.06
C TYR A 498 -22.60 -15.75 -10.90
N LYS A 499 -23.25 -16.78 -10.35
CA LYS A 499 -24.67 -16.77 -10.03
C LYS A 499 -24.87 -16.88 -8.52
N LEU A 500 -25.38 -15.81 -7.92
CA LEU A 500 -25.76 -15.75 -6.50
C LEU A 500 -27.28 -15.89 -6.36
N SER A 501 -27.74 -16.91 -5.63
CA SER A 501 -29.16 -17.11 -5.26
C SER A 501 -29.33 -17.08 -3.75
N VAL A 502 -30.34 -16.35 -3.25
CA VAL A 502 -30.57 -16.17 -1.81
C VAL A 502 -32.07 -16.18 -1.50
N ARG A 503 -32.49 -16.97 -0.51
CA ARG A 503 -33.86 -17.02 0.02
C ARG A 503 -34.01 -16.01 1.15
N GLU A 504 -34.01 -14.73 0.80
CA GLU A 504 -33.93 -13.61 1.74
C GLU A 504 -35.01 -13.62 2.84
N LYS A 505 -36.22 -14.05 2.52
CA LYS A 505 -37.36 -14.14 3.46
C LYS A 505 -37.16 -15.18 4.58
N GLU A 506 -36.20 -16.10 4.42
CA GLU A 506 -35.87 -17.14 5.41
C GLU A 506 -34.64 -16.77 6.27
N ILE A 507 -33.97 -15.64 6.00
CA ILE A 507 -32.82 -15.19 6.80
C ILE A 507 -33.30 -14.66 8.15
N VAL A 508 -32.71 -15.18 9.23
CA VAL A 508 -32.80 -14.58 10.56
C VAL A 508 -31.61 -13.64 10.73
N TRP A 509 -31.90 -12.36 10.87
CA TRP A 509 -30.92 -11.30 11.11
C TRP A 509 -30.75 -11.04 12.61
N ARG A 510 -29.65 -10.36 12.99
CA ARG A 510 -29.51 -9.84 14.36
C ARG A 510 -30.65 -8.90 14.77
N THR A 511 -31.23 -8.21 13.79
CA THR A 511 -32.40 -7.32 13.85
C THR A 511 -33.74 -8.04 13.60
N GLY A 512 -33.78 -9.36 13.77
CA GLY A 512 -34.98 -10.17 13.56
C GLY A 512 -35.22 -10.44 12.07
N LYS A 513 -36.30 -9.87 11.49
CA LYS A 513 -36.64 -10.02 10.06
C LYS A 513 -36.15 -8.88 9.18
N MET A 514 -35.71 -7.76 9.75
CA MET A 514 -35.20 -6.62 8.98
C MET A 514 -33.71 -6.77 8.70
N VAL A 515 -33.29 -6.46 7.47
CA VAL A 515 -31.86 -6.36 7.11
C VAL A 515 -31.22 -5.24 7.96
N PRO A 516 -30.09 -5.49 8.63
CA PRO A 516 -29.43 -4.46 9.44
C PRO A 516 -28.81 -3.40 8.54
N SER A 517 -29.11 -2.13 8.81
CA SER A 517 -28.44 -1.01 8.13
C SER A 517 -27.03 -0.83 8.68
N SER A 518 -26.03 -0.70 7.80
CA SER A 518 -24.65 -0.42 8.16
C SER A 518 -24.05 0.57 7.16
N VAL A 519 -24.23 1.84 7.46
CA VAL A 519 -23.74 3.03 6.74
C VAL A 519 -22.97 3.92 7.72
N CYS A 520 -22.02 4.73 7.23
CA CYS A 520 -21.30 5.67 8.11
C CYS A 520 -22.12 6.96 8.31
N SER A 521 -22.75 7.42 7.23
CA SER A 521 -23.66 8.57 7.20
C SER A 521 -24.98 8.17 6.55
N ASN A 522 -26.09 8.71 7.04
CA ASN A 522 -27.40 8.52 6.44
C ASN A 522 -27.49 9.20 5.07
N VAL A 523 -28.44 8.77 4.23
CA VAL A 523 -28.73 9.45 2.96
C VAL A 523 -29.21 10.87 3.25
N CYS A 524 -28.61 11.86 2.58
CA CYS A 524 -28.97 13.26 2.78
C CYS A 524 -30.42 13.55 2.37
N PRO A 525 -31.19 14.31 3.18
CA PRO A 525 -32.55 14.72 2.82
C PRO A 525 -32.54 15.70 1.63
N VAL A 526 -33.71 15.90 1.02
CA VAL A 526 -33.92 16.99 0.05
C VAL A 526 -33.54 18.34 0.66
N GLY A 527 -33.10 19.27 -0.19
CA GLY A 527 -32.52 20.55 0.24
C GLY A 527 -31.09 20.49 0.78
N THR A 528 -30.47 19.30 0.82
CA THR A 528 -29.09 19.12 1.29
C THR A 528 -28.26 18.27 0.34
N ARG A 529 -26.96 18.55 0.27
CA ARG A 529 -25.97 17.81 -0.51
C ARG A 529 -24.93 17.14 0.38
N LYS A 530 -24.27 16.11 -0.16
CA LYS A 530 -23.15 15.43 0.51
C LYS A 530 -21.91 16.34 0.57
N ALA A 531 -21.22 16.31 1.70
CA ALA A 531 -19.94 16.98 1.91
C ALA A 531 -18.93 16.03 2.57
N GLN A 532 -17.73 15.93 2.00
CA GLN A 532 -16.71 14.99 2.48
C GLN A 532 -16.09 15.44 3.81
N ILE A 533 -16.16 14.58 4.83
CA ILE A 533 -15.54 14.84 6.13
C ILE A 533 -14.03 14.57 6.04
N LYS A 534 -13.22 15.65 6.06
CA LYS A 534 -11.75 15.55 5.99
C LYS A 534 -11.23 14.56 7.03
N GLY A 535 -10.45 13.57 6.58
CA GLY A 535 -9.84 12.55 7.43
C GLY A 535 -10.69 11.30 7.70
N LYS A 536 -11.98 11.27 7.30
CA LYS A 536 -12.80 10.04 7.28
C LYS A 536 -12.83 9.40 5.90
N SER A 537 -13.48 8.24 5.78
CA SER A 537 -13.64 7.53 4.50
C SER A 537 -14.65 8.22 3.57
N THR A 538 -14.64 7.86 2.28
CA THR A 538 -15.60 8.35 1.28
C THR A 538 -17.06 8.04 1.62
N CYS A 539 -17.31 6.98 2.39
CA CYS A 539 -18.65 6.60 2.85
C CYS A 539 -19.16 7.44 4.03
N CYS A 540 -18.29 8.26 4.63
CA CYS A 540 -18.62 9.17 5.74
C CYS A 540 -18.66 10.61 5.22
N PHE A 541 -19.85 11.20 5.17
CA PHE A 541 -20.11 12.56 4.69
C PHE A 541 -21.09 13.28 5.61
N ASP A 542 -21.01 14.61 5.66
CA ASP A 542 -22.05 15.44 6.26
C ASP A 542 -23.08 15.82 5.18
N CYS A 543 -24.29 16.18 5.61
CA CYS A 543 -25.33 16.68 4.73
C CYS A 543 -25.48 18.19 4.96
N ILE A 544 -24.94 18.97 4.03
CA ILE A 544 -24.91 20.44 4.13
C ILE A 544 -26.09 21.00 3.31
N PRO A 545 -26.88 21.95 3.84
CA PRO A 545 -27.94 22.58 3.08
C PRO A 545 -27.42 23.27 1.81
N CYS A 546 -28.25 23.30 0.78
CA CYS A 546 -27.95 24.00 -0.46
C CYS A 546 -27.84 25.51 -0.22
N ALA A 547 -26.94 26.16 -0.96
CA ALA A 547 -26.79 27.61 -0.94
C ALA A 547 -28.02 28.29 -1.54
N ASP A 548 -28.27 29.55 -1.16
CA ASP A 548 -29.37 30.34 -1.73
C ASP A 548 -29.28 30.42 -3.26
N GLY A 549 -30.44 30.30 -3.92
CA GLY A 549 -30.51 30.19 -5.38
C GLY A 549 -30.19 28.79 -5.94
N THR A 550 -29.82 27.81 -5.10
CA THR A 550 -29.63 26.40 -5.49
C THR A 550 -30.55 25.47 -4.70
N ILE A 551 -30.86 24.30 -5.27
CA ILE A 551 -31.77 23.31 -4.68
C ILE A 551 -31.22 21.88 -4.78
N ALA A 552 -31.74 20.99 -3.94
CA ALA A 552 -31.60 19.54 -4.09
C ALA A 552 -32.97 18.88 -4.00
N ASN A 553 -33.60 18.65 -5.16
CA ASN A 553 -34.95 18.09 -5.28
C ASN A 553 -35.03 16.57 -5.01
N SER A 554 -33.89 15.90 -4.80
CA SER A 554 -33.77 14.46 -4.63
C SER A 554 -32.88 14.10 -3.44
N THR A 555 -33.18 12.98 -2.78
CA THR A 555 -32.42 12.53 -1.61
C THR A 555 -31.07 11.96 -2.00
N GLY A 556 -30.05 12.23 -1.19
CA GLY A 556 -28.69 11.74 -1.41
C GLY A 556 -27.92 12.47 -2.52
N ALA A 557 -28.38 13.65 -2.93
CA ALA A 557 -27.73 14.51 -3.92
C ALA A 557 -26.23 14.69 -3.62
N ALA A 558 -25.41 14.56 -4.66
CA ALA A 558 -23.96 14.78 -4.56
C ALA A 558 -23.64 16.28 -4.46
N ASP A 559 -24.37 17.10 -5.21
CA ASP A 559 -24.29 18.56 -5.20
C ASP A 559 -25.68 19.18 -5.44
N CYS A 560 -25.80 20.50 -5.29
CA CYS A 560 -27.04 21.26 -5.49
C CYS A 560 -27.11 21.83 -6.91
N THR A 561 -28.32 21.87 -7.50
CA THR A 561 -28.56 22.44 -8.83
C THR A 561 -29.06 23.89 -8.74
N PRO A 562 -28.53 24.83 -9.53
CA PRO A 562 -29.01 26.22 -9.53
C PRO A 562 -30.44 26.33 -10.08
N CYS A 563 -31.21 27.29 -9.56
CA CYS A 563 -32.52 27.64 -10.10
C CYS A 563 -32.42 28.46 -11.40
N PRO A 564 -33.44 28.40 -12.29
CA PRO A 564 -33.56 29.32 -13.43
C PRO A 564 -33.58 30.80 -13.00
N ARG A 565 -33.23 31.71 -13.92
CA ARG A 565 -32.96 33.13 -13.59
C ARG A 565 -34.14 33.85 -12.93
N GLU A 566 -35.36 33.49 -13.29
CA GLU A 566 -36.63 34.08 -12.83
C GLU A 566 -37.07 33.52 -11.46
N TYR A 567 -36.41 32.46 -10.97
CA TYR A 567 -36.77 31.72 -9.77
C TYR A 567 -35.63 31.77 -8.73
N TRP A 568 -35.99 31.49 -7.48
CA TRP A 568 -35.09 31.39 -6.34
C TRP A 568 -35.33 30.07 -5.59
N SER A 569 -34.36 29.64 -4.79
CA SER A 569 -34.53 28.47 -3.92
C SER A 569 -35.62 28.72 -2.87
N SER A 570 -36.51 27.75 -2.65
CA SER A 570 -37.44 27.72 -1.51
C SER A 570 -36.68 27.83 -0.17
N GLU A 571 -37.38 28.14 0.91
CA GLU A 571 -36.78 28.15 2.27
C GLU A 571 -36.13 26.79 2.61
N ARG A 572 -36.77 25.69 2.20
CA ARG A 572 -36.28 24.31 2.37
C ARG A 572 -35.24 23.87 1.33
N LYS A 573 -34.92 24.71 0.34
CA LYS A 573 -34.01 24.42 -0.78
C LYS A 573 -34.36 23.16 -1.60
N ASP A 574 -35.62 22.76 -1.60
CA ASP A 574 -36.14 21.57 -2.29
C ASP A 574 -36.77 21.88 -3.66
N ALA A 575 -37.21 23.13 -3.88
CA ALA A 575 -37.89 23.58 -5.09
C ALA A 575 -37.51 25.02 -5.46
N CYS A 576 -37.66 25.37 -6.74
CA CYS A 576 -37.48 26.74 -7.23
C CYS A 576 -38.83 27.49 -7.25
N ILE A 577 -38.91 28.63 -6.57
CA ILE A 577 -40.10 29.50 -6.46
C ILE A 577 -39.86 30.84 -7.19
N PRO A 578 -40.87 31.51 -7.76
CA PRO A 578 -40.67 32.78 -8.46
C PRO A 578 -40.03 33.85 -7.56
N LYS A 579 -39.09 34.65 -8.10
CA LYS A 579 -38.51 35.77 -7.36
C LYS A 579 -39.54 36.87 -7.11
N THR A 580 -39.67 37.29 -5.86
CA THR A 580 -40.33 38.56 -5.52
C THR A 580 -39.43 39.72 -5.92
N VAL A 581 -39.96 40.65 -6.72
CA VAL A 581 -39.23 41.85 -7.15
C VAL A 581 -39.48 42.95 -6.12
N GLU A 582 -38.46 43.28 -5.33
CA GLU A 582 -38.45 44.44 -4.44
C GLU A 582 -37.54 45.53 -5.00
N PHE A 583 -37.98 46.78 -4.93
CA PHE A 583 -37.28 47.94 -5.49
C PHE A 583 -36.46 48.62 -4.39
N LEU A 584 -35.14 48.37 -4.39
CA LEU A 584 -34.20 48.95 -3.43
C LEU A 584 -33.96 50.43 -3.70
N THR A 585 -34.43 51.30 -2.81
CA THR A 585 -34.14 52.74 -2.84
C THR A 585 -32.83 53.07 -2.11
N TYR A 586 -32.18 54.17 -2.50
CA TYR A 586 -30.90 54.63 -1.96
C TYR A 586 -30.90 55.04 -0.47
N HIS A 587 -32.02 54.85 0.23
CA HIS A 587 -32.20 55.19 1.64
C HIS A 587 -32.42 53.93 2.50
N GLU A 588 -32.48 52.75 1.87
CA GLU A 588 -32.64 51.47 2.56
C GLU A 588 -31.29 50.89 3.00
N PRO A 589 -31.23 50.16 4.13
CA PRO A 589 -29.96 49.67 4.69
C PRO A 589 -29.11 48.85 3.73
N MET A 590 -29.73 48.07 2.83
CA MET A 590 -29.00 47.23 1.87
C MET A 590 -28.47 48.05 0.67
N GLY A 591 -29.19 49.08 0.25
CA GLY A 591 -28.70 50.06 -0.74
C GLY A 591 -27.54 50.90 -0.20
N ILE A 592 -27.52 51.17 1.10
CA ILE A 592 -26.41 51.87 1.80
C ILE A 592 -25.21 50.93 2.02
N ALA A 593 -25.44 49.65 2.32
CA ALA A 593 -24.37 48.68 2.58
C ALA A 593 -23.59 48.27 1.32
N ILE A 594 -24.25 48.18 0.16
CA ILE A 594 -23.60 47.88 -1.12
C ILE A 594 -22.51 48.91 -1.47
N THR A 595 -22.66 50.16 -1.02
CA THR A 595 -21.69 51.24 -1.22
C THR A 595 -20.43 51.16 -0.34
N ALA A 596 -20.28 50.16 0.55
CA ALA A 596 -19.41 50.30 1.74
C ALA A 596 -18.34 49.21 2.03
N GLU A 597 -18.41 47.97 1.53
CA GLU A 597 -17.46 46.88 1.92
C GLU A 597 -16.89 46.09 0.72
N MET A 598 -15.61 45.70 0.66
CA MET A 598 -14.85 44.80 1.57
C MET A 598 -13.31 45.06 1.50
N PRO A 599 -12.42 44.40 2.29
CA PRO A 599 -12.60 43.22 3.15
C PRO A 599 -12.15 43.35 4.61
N ASP A 600 -12.66 42.47 5.48
CA ASP A 600 -11.96 41.29 6.07
C ASP A 600 -12.72 40.82 7.38
N LEU A 601 -12.35 39.71 8.07
CA LEU A 601 -13.11 39.14 9.22
C LEU A 601 -12.51 39.19 10.65
N ASN A 602 -13.03 40.10 11.47
CA ASN A 602 -13.45 39.88 12.86
C ASN A 602 -14.83 40.55 12.92
N CYS A 603 -15.88 39.92 13.48
CA CYS A 603 -17.25 40.45 13.31
C CYS A 603 -17.57 41.70 14.16
N THR A 604 -16.53 42.40 14.62
CA THR A 604 -16.52 43.74 15.21
C THR A 604 -15.42 44.64 14.64
N TYR A 605 -14.56 44.12 13.75
CA TYR A 605 -13.48 44.84 13.10
C TYR A 605 -13.10 44.15 11.79
N ARG A 606 -13.28 44.84 10.67
CA ARG A 606 -12.75 44.50 9.34
C ARG A 606 -11.20 44.46 9.39
N PRO A 607 -10.50 43.31 9.46
CA PRO A 607 -9.06 43.22 9.58
C PRO A 607 -8.31 43.76 8.34
N PRO A 608 -6.98 43.78 8.36
CA PRO A 608 -6.23 44.38 7.27
C PRO A 608 -6.13 43.37 6.11
N PRO A 609 -6.48 43.74 4.87
CA PRO A 609 -6.33 42.86 3.71
C PRO A 609 -4.92 42.25 3.69
N VAL A 610 -4.87 40.91 3.61
CA VAL A 610 -3.65 40.09 3.68
C VAL A 610 -2.45 40.78 3.04
N LYS A 611 -1.59 41.38 3.89
CA LYS A 611 -0.36 42.04 3.44
C LYS A 611 0.71 40.99 3.20
N CYS A 612 1.23 40.99 2.00
CA CYS A 612 2.35 40.15 1.63
C CYS A 612 3.64 40.88 2.03
N ASN A 613 4.45 40.24 2.87
CA ASN A 613 5.55 40.89 3.56
C ASN A 613 6.84 40.73 2.77
N GLY A 614 7.25 41.82 2.10
CA GLY A 614 8.44 41.85 1.26
C GLY A 614 8.14 41.47 -0.19
N PHE A 615 8.98 41.99 -1.09
CA PHE A 615 8.85 41.86 -2.54
C PHE A 615 10.01 41.00 -3.07
N ASP A 616 9.74 40.04 -3.96
CA ASP A 616 10.79 39.27 -4.67
C ASP A 616 10.93 39.79 -6.12
N PRO A 617 11.99 40.55 -6.44
CA PRO A 617 12.21 41.05 -7.79
C PRO A 617 12.33 39.94 -8.85
N ARG A 618 12.66 38.70 -8.47
CA ARG A 618 12.79 37.57 -9.41
C ARG A 618 11.42 37.04 -9.80
N ALA A 619 10.49 36.94 -8.85
CA ALA A 619 9.09 36.62 -9.13
C ALA A 619 8.46 37.72 -9.99
N PHE A 620 8.80 39.00 -9.74
CA PHE A 620 8.36 40.09 -10.61
C PHE A 620 8.97 40.02 -12.02
N ARG A 621 10.26 39.65 -12.17
CA ARG A 621 10.84 39.33 -13.50
C ARG A 621 10.07 38.21 -14.19
N TRP A 622 9.63 37.17 -13.49
CA TRP A 622 8.84 36.08 -14.08
C TRP A 622 7.50 36.62 -14.63
N ALA A 623 6.81 37.49 -13.88
CA ALA A 623 5.63 38.19 -14.36
C ALA A 623 5.90 39.07 -15.60
N GLN A 624 7.00 39.84 -15.61
CA GLN A 624 7.41 40.62 -16.78
C GLN A 624 7.82 39.72 -17.97
N THR A 625 8.29 38.49 -17.73
CA THR A 625 8.62 37.53 -18.79
C THR A 625 7.34 36.97 -19.44
N MET A 626 6.30 36.69 -18.66
CA MET A 626 4.97 36.34 -19.19
C MET A 626 4.44 37.47 -20.09
N ARG A 627 4.58 38.70 -19.62
CA ARG A 627 4.15 39.90 -20.36
C ARG A 627 4.92 40.08 -21.67
N LEU A 628 6.25 39.99 -21.65
CA LEU A 628 7.10 40.05 -22.85
C LEU A 628 6.67 38.99 -23.88
N ALA A 629 6.47 37.75 -23.44
CA ALA A 629 6.03 36.67 -24.34
C ALA A 629 4.69 37.00 -25.02
N VAL A 630 3.71 37.53 -24.27
CA VAL A 630 2.43 37.97 -24.84
C VAL A 630 2.61 39.12 -25.83
N GLU A 631 3.43 40.13 -25.51
CA GLU A 631 3.70 41.26 -26.41
C GLU A 631 4.41 40.81 -27.70
N GLU A 632 5.30 39.82 -27.63
CA GLU A 632 5.98 39.22 -28.78
C GLU A 632 5.04 38.38 -29.66
N ILE A 633 4.16 37.58 -29.05
CA ILE A 633 3.17 36.79 -29.77
C ILE A 633 2.16 37.71 -30.48
N ASN A 634 1.70 38.77 -29.81
CA ASN A 634 0.79 39.77 -30.39
C ASN A 634 1.43 40.61 -31.52
N GLN A 635 2.75 40.54 -31.69
CA GLN A 635 3.51 41.15 -32.80
C GLN A 635 3.91 40.13 -33.89
N SER A 636 3.55 38.86 -33.72
CA SER A 636 3.96 37.79 -34.64
C SER A 636 3.07 37.73 -35.88
N PRO A 637 3.64 37.79 -37.10
CA PRO A 637 2.88 37.57 -38.33
C PRO A 637 2.62 36.07 -38.61
N GLU A 638 3.22 35.16 -37.83
CA GLU A 638 3.12 33.71 -38.01
C GLU A 638 2.20 33.08 -36.96
N LEU A 639 2.35 33.47 -35.69
CA LEU A 639 1.65 32.88 -34.55
C LEU A 639 0.51 33.79 -34.10
N LEU A 640 -0.73 33.34 -34.31
CA LEU A 640 -1.97 34.09 -34.03
C LEU A 640 -2.12 35.41 -34.83
N PRO A 641 -1.87 35.47 -36.15
CA PRO A 641 -1.77 36.72 -36.92
C PRO A 641 -3.02 37.63 -36.92
N ASN A 642 -4.19 37.10 -36.61
CA ASN A 642 -5.46 37.84 -36.56
C ASN A 642 -6.01 38.02 -35.12
N TYR A 643 -5.28 37.57 -34.09
CA TYR A 643 -5.78 37.48 -32.72
C TYR A 643 -4.73 38.00 -31.72
N THR A 644 -5.18 38.74 -30.71
CA THR A 644 -4.30 39.20 -29.62
C THR A 644 -4.61 38.48 -28.32
N LEU A 645 -3.56 38.09 -27.61
CA LEU A 645 -3.63 37.54 -26.26
C LEU A 645 -3.68 38.68 -25.24
N GLY A 646 -4.65 38.60 -24.32
CA GLY A 646 -4.68 39.40 -23.09
C GLY A 646 -4.16 38.60 -21.89
N TYR A 647 -3.85 39.28 -20.79
CA TYR A 647 -3.45 38.64 -19.54
C TYR A 647 -3.95 39.41 -18.31
N LYS A 648 -4.06 38.71 -17.17
CA LYS A 648 -4.18 39.31 -15.83
C LYS A 648 -3.25 38.54 -14.89
N ILE A 649 -2.39 39.27 -14.18
CA ILE A 649 -1.38 38.69 -13.28
C ILE A 649 -1.81 39.00 -11.84
N PHE A 650 -1.68 38.01 -10.96
CA PHE A 650 -2.02 38.09 -9.54
C PHE A 650 -0.82 37.64 -8.72
N ASP A 651 -0.53 38.32 -7.62
CA ASP A 651 0.44 37.82 -6.65
C ASP A 651 -0.20 36.68 -5.81
N SER A 652 0.50 35.56 -5.74
CA SER A 652 0.16 34.40 -4.89
C SER A 652 0.75 34.53 -3.48
N CYS A 653 1.67 35.48 -3.28
CA CYS A 653 2.50 35.66 -2.10
C CYS A 653 3.22 34.38 -1.65
N ALA A 654 3.50 33.48 -2.62
CA ALA A 654 3.97 32.12 -2.42
C ALA A 654 3.17 31.33 -1.35
N TYR A 655 1.88 31.63 -1.15
CA TYR A 655 1.07 31.05 -0.07
C TYR A 655 -0.25 30.46 -0.59
N PRO A 656 -0.62 29.20 -0.22
CA PRO A 656 -1.76 28.52 -0.83
C PRO A 656 -3.11 29.25 -0.69
N LEU A 657 -3.33 30.00 0.40
CA LEU A 657 -4.57 30.77 0.59
C LEU A 657 -4.68 31.97 -0.36
N THR A 658 -3.58 32.68 -0.62
CA THR A 658 -3.59 33.81 -1.57
C THR A 658 -3.62 33.31 -3.01
N GLY A 659 -2.96 32.17 -3.30
CA GLY A 659 -3.16 31.43 -4.55
C GLY A 659 -4.63 31.04 -4.80
N GLN A 660 -5.36 30.61 -3.76
CA GLN A 660 -6.82 30.40 -3.84
C GLN A 660 -7.58 31.71 -4.14
N ARG A 661 -7.24 32.83 -3.49
CA ARG A 661 -7.87 34.14 -3.77
C ARG A 661 -7.63 34.57 -5.22
N ALA A 662 -6.41 34.42 -5.72
CA ALA A 662 -6.06 34.67 -7.12
C ALA A 662 -6.90 33.80 -8.08
N ALA A 663 -6.96 32.49 -7.85
CA ALA A 663 -7.75 31.57 -8.68
C ALA A 663 -9.26 31.92 -8.70
N LEU A 664 -9.83 32.36 -7.57
CA LEU A 664 -11.22 32.81 -7.50
C LEU A 664 -11.44 34.18 -8.17
N ALA A 665 -10.48 35.10 -8.04
CA ALA A 665 -10.51 36.40 -8.73
C ALA A 665 -10.36 36.27 -10.26
N VAL A 666 -9.65 35.23 -10.71
CA VAL A 666 -9.55 34.81 -12.11
C VAL A 666 -10.89 34.25 -12.64
N LEU A 667 -11.58 33.42 -11.84
CA LEU A 667 -12.86 32.79 -12.23
C LEU A 667 -14.06 33.73 -12.21
N ASN A 668 -14.16 34.59 -11.18
CA ASN A 668 -15.36 35.38 -10.94
C ASN A 668 -15.41 36.65 -11.79
N GLY A 669 -14.25 37.12 -12.28
CA GLY A 669 -14.05 38.53 -12.62
C GLY A 669 -14.09 39.38 -11.34
N LEU A 670 -13.02 40.13 -11.07
CA LEU A 670 -13.12 41.16 -10.02
C LEU A 670 -14.09 42.24 -10.48
N SER A 671 -14.84 42.77 -9.52
CA SER A 671 -15.80 43.87 -9.67
C SER A 671 -15.23 45.05 -10.45
N GLU A 672 -16.09 45.75 -11.19
CA GLU A 672 -15.75 46.66 -12.28
C GLU A 672 -14.95 47.92 -11.90
N ASP A 673 -14.72 48.18 -10.61
CA ASP A 673 -14.24 49.49 -10.11
C ASP A 673 -12.71 49.70 -10.08
N ASP A 674 -11.88 48.65 -10.15
CA ASP A 674 -10.42 48.75 -9.88
C ASP A 674 -9.49 48.34 -11.06
N SER A 675 -9.97 48.30 -12.31
CA SER A 675 -9.06 48.16 -13.46
C SER A 675 -9.61 48.75 -14.77
N PRO A 676 -9.13 49.93 -15.22
CA PRO A 676 -9.60 50.59 -16.45
C PRO A 676 -9.26 49.86 -17.77
N ILE A 677 -8.54 48.73 -17.72
CA ILE A 677 -7.78 48.20 -18.87
C ILE A 677 -8.57 47.13 -19.65
N CYS A 678 -9.63 46.55 -19.09
CA CYS A 678 -10.26 45.33 -19.63
C CYS A 678 -11.80 45.37 -19.79
N SER A 679 -12.40 46.53 -20.08
CA SER A 679 -13.80 46.60 -20.51
C SER A 679 -13.97 45.94 -21.88
N GLY A 680 -14.65 44.78 -21.91
CA GLY A 680 -14.88 43.99 -23.14
C GLY A 680 -13.92 42.82 -23.39
N ALA A 681 -13.17 42.36 -22.38
CA ALA A 681 -12.24 41.24 -22.53
C ALA A 681 -12.94 39.88 -22.81
N SER A 682 -12.35 39.09 -23.71
CA SER A 682 -12.75 37.70 -24.02
C SER A 682 -12.62 36.75 -22.81
N PRO A 683 -13.35 35.61 -22.80
CA PRO A 683 -13.31 34.65 -21.68
C PRO A 683 -11.91 34.09 -21.44
N LEU A 684 -11.57 33.87 -20.16
CA LEU A 684 -10.29 33.31 -19.76
C LEU A 684 -10.18 31.83 -20.17
N LEU A 685 -9.23 31.53 -21.07
CA LEU A 685 -9.04 30.19 -21.63
C LEU A 685 -8.05 29.29 -20.88
N ALA A 686 -7.05 29.86 -20.20
CA ALA A 686 -5.98 29.11 -19.55
C ALA A 686 -5.30 29.92 -18.43
N VAL A 687 -4.54 29.24 -17.55
CA VAL A 687 -3.77 29.88 -16.47
C VAL A 687 -2.31 29.45 -16.51
N ILE A 688 -1.39 30.42 -16.46
CA ILE A 688 0.02 30.16 -16.13
C ILE A 688 0.08 29.91 -14.62
N GLY A 689 0.31 28.65 -14.24
CA GLY A 689 0.19 28.13 -12.89
C GLY A 689 1.33 28.54 -11.95
N GLU A 690 1.12 28.34 -10.65
CA GLU A 690 2.02 28.79 -9.60
C GLU A 690 3.38 28.06 -9.60
N SER A 691 4.41 28.68 -8.99
CA SER A 691 5.77 28.13 -8.94
C SER A 691 5.90 26.94 -7.98
N GLY A 692 5.34 27.03 -6.78
CA GLY A 692 5.37 26.03 -5.73
C GLY A 692 4.25 25.00 -5.85
N SER A 693 4.59 23.73 -5.59
CA SER A 693 3.66 22.63 -5.80
C SER A 693 2.45 22.66 -4.85
N ALA A 694 2.57 23.20 -3.63
CA ALA A 694 1.45 23.28 -2.69
C ALA A 694 0.37 24.27 -3.14
N GLN A 695 0.81 25.38 -3.74
CA GLN A 695 0.00 26.44 -4.29
C GLN A 695 -0.66 25.96 -5.59
N SER A 696 0.11 25.37 -6.51
CA SER A 696 -0.40 24.74 -7.74
C SER A 696 -1.45 23.66 -7.47
N ILE A 697 -1.33 22.87 -6.40
CA ILE A 697 -2.35 21.89 -6.00
C ILE A 697 -3.68 22.58 -5.63
N VAL A 698 -3.64 23.75 -4.99
CA VAL A 698 -4.84 24.50 -4.62
C VAL A 698 -5.46 25.17 -5.85
N VAL A 699 -4.66 25.86 -6.66
CA VAL A 699 -5.11 26.53 -7.89
C VAL A 699 -5.69 25.52 -8.88
N SER A 700 -4.99 24.41 -9.16
CA SER A 700 -5.47 23.38 -10.09
C SER A 700 -6.81 22.75 -9.67
N ARG A 701 -7.03 22.53 -8.37
CA ARG A 701 -8.33 22.03 -7.86
C ARG A 701 -9.48 23.03 -8.00
N ILE A 702 -9.17 24.33 -8.03
CA ILE A 702 -10.16 25.40 -8.24
C ILE A 702 -10.49 25.55 -9.74
N LEU A 703 -9.51 25.36 -10.63
CA LEU A 703 -9.67 25.47 -12.08
C LEU A 703 -10.27 24.22 -12.74
N GLN A 704 -9.98 23.03 -12.19
CA GLN A 704 -10.44 21.73 -12.70
C GLN A 704 -11.97 21.67 -12.99
N PRO A 705 -12.87 22.11 -12.08
CA PRO A 705 -14.32 22.03 -12.32
C PRO A 705 -14.81 22.85 -13.52
N PHE A 706 -14.05 23.87 -13.93
CA PHE A 706 -14.35 24.74 -15.06
C PHE A 706 -13.66 24.29 -16.35
N GLY A 707 -12.93 23.16 -16.32
CA GLY A 707 -12.16 22.65 -17.46
C GLY A 707 -11.00 23.55 -17.87
N ILE A 708 -10.55 24.48 -17.02
CA ILE A 708 -9.50 25.44 -17.38
C ILE A 708 -8.12 24.77 -17.25
N PRO A 709 -7.36 24.67 -18.36
CA PRO A 709 -5.98 24.17 -18.33
C PRO A 709 -5.06 25.13 -17.56
N MET A 710 -4.17 24.55 -16.75
CA MET A 710 -3.15 25.28 -16.01
C MET A 710 -1.76 24.74 -16.33
N ILE A 711 -0.86 25.56 -16.88
CA ILE A 711 0.53 25.18 -17.12
C ILE A 711 1.42 25.79 -16.02
N SER A 712 1.92 24.98 -15.09
CA SER A 712 2.92 25.45 -14.12
C SER A 712 4.32 25.52 -14.73
N TYR A 713 5.02 26.62 -14.45
CA TYR A 713 6.40 26.82 -14.89
C TYR A 713 7.46 26.24 -13.94
N PHE A 714 7.09 25.88 -12.70
CA PHE A 714 8.08 25.44 -11.68
C PHE A 714 7.58 24.39 -10.66
N SER A 715 6.31 23.94 -10.70
CA SER A 715 5.81 22.92 -9.76
C SER A 715 6.18 21.49 -10.17
N SER A 716 7.23 20.97 -9.55
CA SER A 716 7.85 19.67 -9.86
C SER A 716 7.27 18.44 -9.15
N CYS A 717 6.39 18.58 -8.15
CA CYS A 717 5.85 17.43 -7.40
C CYS A 717 5.31 16.31 -8.31
N ALA A 718 5.83 15.10 -8.16
CA ALA A 718 5.33 13.91 -8.86
C ALA A 718 3.84 13.61 -8.55
N CYS A 719 3.32 14.17 -7.45
CA CYS A 719 1.91 14.09 -7.08
C CYS A 719 0.95 14.79 -8.08
N LEU A 720 1.43 15.75 -8.87
CA LEU A 720 0.64 16.49 -9.86
C LEU A 720 0.42 15.72 -11.17
N SER A 721 1.23 14.68 -11.46
CA SER A 721 1.07 13.80 -12.64
C SER A 721 -0.16 12.87 -12.57
N ASP A 722 -0.93 12.91 -11.47
CA ASP A 722 -2.14 12.10 -11.32
C ASP A 722 -3.32 12.75 -12.06
N ARG A 723 -3.48 12.42 -13.35
CA ARG A 723 -4.59 12.87 -14.21
C ARG A 723 -5.99 12.64 -13.64
N ARG A 724 -6.17 11.73 -12.67
CA ARG A 724 -7.47 11.54 -12.00
C ARG A 724 -7.76 12.60 -10.93
N LYS A 725 -6.73 13.29 -10.44
CA LYS A 725 -6.80 14.35 -9.43
C LYS A 725 -6.51 15.75 -9.98
N TYR A 726 -5.76 15.84 -11.08
CA TYR A 726 -5.35 17.08 -11.72
C TYR A 726 -5.50 16.96 -13.26
N PRO A 727 -6.72 16.72 -13.77
CA PRO A 727 -6.93 16.43 -15.20
C PRO A 727 -6.54 17.60 -16.11
N THR A 728 -6.61 18.84 -15.61
CA THR A 728 -6.31 20.06 -16.37
C THR A 728 -4.89 20.62 -16.11
N PHE A 729 -4.06 19.93 -15.32
CA PHE A 729 -2.71 20.39 -14.97
C PHE A 729 -1.67 19.98 -16.01
N PHE A 730 -0.79 20.90 -16.40
CA PHE A 730 0.36 20.66 -17.24
C PHE A 730 1.59 21.36 -16.64
N ARG A 731 2.79 20.99 -17.06
CA ARG A 731 4.00 21.68 -16.64
C ARG A 731 5.14 21.59 -17.64
N VAL A 732 5.89 22.68 -17.74
CA VAL A 732 7.10 22.82 -18.58
C VAL A 732 8.40 22.61 -17.79
N ILE A 733 8.27 22.07 -16.56
CA ILE A 733 9.35 21.59 -15.70
C ILE A 733 9.22 20.06 -15.57
N PRO A 734 10.32 19.29 -15.55
CA PRO A 734 10.26 17.85 -15.29
C PRO A 734 9.65 17.49 -13.93
N ASN A 735 9.18 16.24 -13.79
CA ASN A 735 8.66 15.74 -12.52
C ASN A 735 9.77 15.25 -11.56
N ASP A 736 9.50 15.36 -10.25
CA ASP A 736 10.40 14.91 -9.18
C ASP A 736 10.76 13.43 -9.26
N ASP A 737 9.88 12.58 -9.80
CA ASP A 737 10.12 11.15 -9.97
C ASP A 737 11.30 10.88 -10.93
N TYR A 738 11.74 11.87 -11.73
CA TYR A 738 13.02 11.84 -12.46
C TYR A 738 14.18 12.45 -11.67
N GLN A 739 13.97 13.57 -10.96
CA GLN A 739 15.03 14.21 -10.18
C GLN A 739 15.54 13.29 -9.05
N VAL A 740 14.64 12.60 -8.35
CA VAL A 740 15.03 11.66 -7.28
C VAL A 740 15.84 10.47 -7.80
N LYS A 741 15.60 10.05 -9.06
CA LYS A 741 16.43 9.05 -9.76
C LYS A 741 17.80 9.60 -10.10
N ALA A 742 17.87 10.84 -10.59
CA ALA A 742 19.13 11.52 -10.90
C ALA A 742 19.99 11.71 -9.65
N ILE A 743 19.40 12.15 -8.54
CA ILE A 743 20.04 12.25 -7.23
C ILE A 743 20.48 10.86 -6.74
N ALA A 744 19.63 9.84 -6.77
CA ALA A 744 20.02 8.49 -6.36
C ALA A 744 21.23 7.95 -7.15
N GLN A 745 21.24 8.15 -8.47
CA GLN A 745 22.38 7.79 -9.33
C GLN A 745 23.65 8.59 -8.97
N LEU A 746 23.52 9.89 -8.67
CA LEU A 746 24.64 10.73 -8.21
C LEU A 746 25.24 10.22 -6.89
N LEU A 747 24.40 9.92 -5.88
CA LEU A 747 24.85 9.39 -4.59
C LEU A 747 25.57 8.04 -4.75
N VAL A 748 25.07 7.18 -5.64
CA VAL A 748 25.69 5.87 -5.95
C VAL A 748 27.01 6.05 -6.72
N ARG A 749 27.07 6.95 -7.71
CA ARG A 749 28.26 7.21 -8.54
C ARG A 749 29.46 7.62 -7.70
N PHE A 750 29.27 8.53 -6.74
CA PHE A 750 30.33 8.99 -5.83
C PHE A 750 30.47 8.18 -4.53
N ASN A 751 29.82 7.00 -4.45
CA ASN A 751 29.92 6.07 -3.32
C ASN A 751 29.60 6.72 -1.95
N TRP A 752 28.68 7.69 -1.95
CA TRP A 752 28.21 8.40 -0.75
C TRP A 752 27.19 7.55 0.00
N THR A 753 27.69 6.63 0.83
CA THR A 753 26.87 5.62 1.51
C THR A 753 26.22 6.11 2.81
N TRP A 754 26.49 7.35 3.25
CA TRP A 754 25.91 7.93 4.46
C TRP A 754 25.53 9.40 4.23
N VAL A 755 24.23 9.70 4.19
CA VAL A 755 23.70 11.02 3.80
C VAL A 755 22.66 11.56 4.78
N GLY A 756 22.63 12.86 5.02
CA GLY A 756 21.51 13.56 5.67
C GLY A 756 20.46 13.98 4.65
N LEU A 757 19.19 14.10 5.07
CA LEU A 757 18.11 14.66 4.26
C LEU A 757 17.47 15.86 4.97
N LEU A 758 17.26 16.96 4.26
CA LEU A 758 16.44 18.10 4.69
C LEU A 758 15.30 18.31 3.68
N ARG A 759 14.14 18.76 4.15
CA ARG A 759 13.01 19.13 3.27
C ARG A 759 12.10 20.21 3.86
N GLY A 760 11.41 20.97 3.02
CA GLY A 760 10.32 21.86 3.45
C GLY A 760 9.11 21.10 4.00
N ASP A 761 8.23 21.80 4.74
CA ASP A 761 6.96 21.24 5.26
C ASP A 761 5.75 21.43 4.32
N HIS A 762 5.99 21.16 3.05
CA HIS A 762 5.02 21.24 1.97
C HIS A 762 5.07 20.00 1.07
N GLU A 763 4.09 19.82 0.19
CA GLU A 763 3.94 18.67 -0.70
C GLU A 763 5.22 18.35 -1.49
N TYR A 764 5.85 19.35 -2.11
CA TYR A 764 7.10 19.19 -2.87
C TYR A 764 8.16 18.40 -2.08
N GLY A 765 8.68 18.98 -1.00
CA GLY A 765 9.67 18.33 -0.12
C GLY A 765 9.20 17.00 0.48
N ARG A 766 7.90 16.85 0.81
CA ARG A 766 7.34 15.58 1.34
C ARG A 766 7.35 14.46 0.31
N PHE A 767 6.96 14.73 -0.94
CA PHE A 767 6.92 13.73 -2.01
C PHE A 767 8.31 13.43 -2.57
N ALA A 768 9.17 14.43 -2.73
CA ALA A 768 10.53 14.24 -3.23
C ALA A 768 11.38 13.34 -2.29
N VAL A 769 11.34 13.56 -0.97
CA VAL A 769 12.01 12.66 -0.01
C VAL A 769 11.40 11.25 -0.03
N GLN A 770 10.08 11.09 -0.20
CA GLN A 770 9.47 9.76 -0.37
C GLN A 770 9.89 9.08 -1.68
N GLY A 771 10.07 9.85 -2.76
CA GLY A 771 10.63 9.40 -4.03
C GLY A 771 12.05 8.87 -3.85
N LEU A 772 12.95 9.70 -3.31
CA LEU A 772 14.35 9.33 -3.07
C LEU A 772 14.45 8.09 -2.15
N MET A 773 13.65 8.02 -1.09
CA MET A 773 13.60 6.85 -0.19
C MET A 773 13.05 5.57 -0.84
N ARG A 774 12.45 5.64 -2.04
CA ARG A 774 12.14 4.47 -2.89
C ARG A 774 13.34 4.11 -3.77
N GLU A 775 13.92 5.09 -4.47
CA GLU A 775 15.07 4.87 -5.37
C GLU A 775 16.34 4.38 -4.65
N LEU A 776 16.54 4.73 -3.38
CA LEU A 776 17.66 4.23 -2.59
C LEU A 776 17.47 2.77 -2.09
N GLN A 777 16.31 2.15 -2.27
CA GLN A 777 16.06 0.78 -1.79
C GLN A 777 16.86 -0.26 -2.58
N GLY A 778 17.74 -0.98 -1.88
CA GLY A 778 18.65 -1.95 -2.51
C GLY A 778 19.99 -1.37 -2.94
N THR A 779 20.18 -0.04 -2.82
CA THR A 779 21.50 0.59 -2.97
C THR A 779 22.34 0.44 -1.69
N LYS A 780 23.61 0.86 -1.75
CA LYS A 780 24.50 0.96 -0.58
C LYS A 780 24.30 2.25 0.23
N VAL A 781 23.40 3.14 -0.20
CA VAL A 781 23.19 4.46 0.43
C VAL A 781 22.24 4.34 1.63
N CYS A 782 22.68 4.84 2.77
CA CYS A 782 21.92 4.89 4.01
C CYS A 782 21.70 6.33 4.46
N VAL A 783 20.51 6.62 4.98
CA VAL A 783 20.14 7.95 5.49
C VAL A 783 20.43 8.02 7.00
N ALA A 784 21.16 9.07 7.39
CA ALA A 784 21.61 9.32 8.77
C ALA A 784 20.55 10.02 9.62
N TYR A 785 19.88 11.01 9.04
CA TYR A 785 18.80 11.81 9.63
C TYR A 785 17.90 12.36 8.50
N GLN A 786 16.67 12.77 8.84
CA GLN A 786 15.72 13.29 7.87
C GLN A 786 14.84 14.38 8.52
N GLU A 787 15.33 15.60 8.51
CA GLU A 787 14.71 16.74 9.17
C GLU A 787 13.79 17.55 8.24
N MET A 788 12.98 18.42 8.85
CA MET A 788 11.94 19.21 8.19
C MET A 788 12.11 20.69 8.54
N ILE A 789 12.37 21.53 7.54
CA ILE A 789 12.35 22.99 7.66
C ILE A 789 10.88 23.44 7.70
N PRO A 790 10.42 24.15 8.73
CA PRO A 790 9.02 24.62 8.82
C PRO A 790 8.67 25.63 7.72
N LEU A 791 7.48 25.49 7.13
CA LEU A 791 6.95 26.39 6.10
C LEU A 791 6.85 27.85 6.59
N LEU A 792 6.37 28.04 7.84
CA LEU A 792 6.51 29.30 8.56
C LEU A 792 7.80 29.22 9.37
N TYR A 793 8.84 29.91 8.91
CA TYR A 793 10.18 29.77 9.45
C TYR A 793 10.24 30.00 10.96
N ASN A 794 10.88 29.08 11.68
CA ASN A 794 11.05 29.14 13.12
C ASN A 794 12.53 28.95 13.48
N HIS A 795 13.14 29.99 14.03
CA HIS A 795 14.56 30.02 14.41
C HIS A 795 14.95 28.88 15.37
N GLN A 796 14.12 28.61 16.39
CA GLN A 796 14.39 27.56 17.38
C GLN A 796 14.39 26.17 16.73
N ALA A 797 13.40 25.89 15.87
CA ALA A 797 13.35 24.64 15.11
C ALA A 797 14.56 24.50 14.17
N ALA A 798 15.01 25.58 13.52
CA ALA A 798 16.19 25.56 12.67
C ALA A 798 17.48 25.23 13.46
N LEU A 799 17.65 25.78 14.68
CA LEU A 799 18.76 25.43 15.56
C LEU A 799 18.74 23.95 15.99
N GLU A 800 17.57 23.36 16.22
CA GLU A 800 17.43 21.93 16.53
C GLU A 800 17.87 21.04 15.36
N ILE A 801 17.49 21.40 14.14
CA ILE A 801 17.97 20.74 12.91
C ILE A 801 19.50 20.83 12.81
N MET A 802 20.08 22.02 13.05
CA MET A 802 21.53 22.23 13.01
C MET A 802 22.28 21.42 14.08
N GLN A 803 21.66 21.17 15.23
CA GLN A 803 22.22 20.29 16.26
C GLN A 803 22.22 18.82 15.83
N VAL A 804 21.19 18.36 15.11
CA VAL A 804 21.20 17.04 14.45
C VAL A 804 22.29 16.97 13.37
N MET A 805 22.44 18.00 12.55
CA MET A 805 23.49 18.06 11.53
C MET A 805 24.90 18.01 12.14
N ARG A 806 25.16 18.74 13.23
CA ARG A 806 26.46 18.74 13.95
C ARG A 806 26.79 17.41 14.62
N SER A 807 25.79 16.74 15.20
CA SER A 807 25.97 15.47 15.91
C SER A 807 26.08 14.26 14.97
N SER A 808 25.69 14.42 13.70
CA SER A 808 25.81 13.38 12.68
C SER A 808 27.21 13.30 12.07
N SER A 809 27.62 12.07 11.73
CA SER A 809 28.82 11.81 10.92
C SER A 809 28.60 11.97 9.41
N ALA A 810 27.36 12.20 8.94
CA ALA A 810 27.08 12.39 7.53
C ALA A 810 27.66 13.72 7.02
N LYS A 811 28.51 13.65 5.99
CA LYS A 811 29.10 14.83 5.34
C LYS A 811 28.41 15.23 4.04
N VAL A 812 27.45 14.45 3.56
CA VAL A 812 26.65 14.75 2.37
C VAL A 812 25.21 14.98 2.81
N VAL A 813 24.57 16.06 2.34
CA VAL A 813 23.20 16.44 2.72
C VAL A 813 22.37 16.77 1.48
N VAL A 814 21.29 16.04 1.25
CA VAL A 814 20.34 16.29 0.15
C VAL A 814 19.19 17.17 0.65
N VAL A 815 18.79 18.17 -0.13
CA VAL A 815 17.83 19.20 0.29
C VAL A 815 16.71 19.40 -0.73
N PHE A 816 15.46 19.11 -0.33
CA PHE A 816 14.24 19.37 -1.12
C PHE A 816 13.36 20.42 -0.41
N SER A 817 13.71 21.69 -0.59
CA SER A 817 13.08 22.83 0.08
C SER A 817 13.04 24.02 -0.87
N ALA A 818 12.04 24.88 -0.74
CA ALA A 818 11.97 26.10 -1.53
C ALA A 818 13.01 27.12 -1.07
N GLU A 819 13.46 27.99 -1.97
CA GLU A 819 14.45 29.02 -1.65
C GLU A 819 14.01 29.96 -0.51
N GLY A 820 12.72 30.29 -0.42
CA GLY A 820 12.17 31.11 0.66
C GLY A 820 12.27 30.47 2.04
N GLU A 821 12.24 29.14 2.13
CA GLU A 821 12.49 28.38 3.36
C GLU A 821 13.99 28.24 3.65
N MET A 822 14.79 28.01 2.59
CA MET A 822 16.23 27.83 2.67
C MET A 822 16.99 29.11 3.03
N THR A 823 16.51 30.28 2.60
CA THR A 823 17.19 31.57 2.85
C THR A 823 17.36 31.89 4.34
N PRO A 824 16.29 31.90 5.17
CA PRO A 824 16.45 32.09 6.61
C PRO A 824 17.16 30.91 7.29
N PHE A 825 16.94 29.66 6.84
CA PHE A 825 17.65 28.48 7.36
C PHE A 825 19.18 28.60 7.18
N LEU A 826 19.63 29.02 6.00
CA LEU A 826 21.05 29.20 5.69
C LEU A 826 21.67 30.38 6.45
N ARG A 827 20.91 31.46 6.70
CA ARG A 827 21.37 32.57 7.55
C ARG A 827 21.72 32.08 8.97
N ASP A 828 20.85 31.28 9.57
CA ASP A 828 21.08 30.72 10.90
C ASP A 828 22.18 29.64 10.87
N TYR A 829 22.27 28.83 9.82
CA TYR A 829 23.34 27.84 9.60
C TYR A 829 24.73 28.48 9.54
N MET A 830 24.87 29.60 8.82
CA MET A 830 26.12 30.38 8.76
C MET A 830 26.43 31.05 10.10
N THR A 831 25.42 31.54 10.82
CA THR A 831 25.57 32.06 12.19
C THR A 831 26.08 30.97 13.16
N GLN A 832 25.70 29.71 12.93
CA GLN A 832 26.23 28.54 13.62
C GLN A 832 27.63 28.09 13.13
N ASN A 833 28.21 28.76 12.13
CA ASN A 833 29.53 28.49 11.56
C ASN A 833 29.79 27.00 11.21
N ILE A 834 28.77 26.32 10.67
CA ILE A 834 28.85 24.90 10.31
C ILE A 834 29.46 24.79 8.90
N THR A 835 30.61 24.14 8.76
CA THR A 835 31.34 24.03 7.49
C THR A 835 31.64 22.57 7.12
N GLY A 836 32.06 22.33 5.88
CA GLY A 836 32.47 21.01 5.40
C GLY A 836 31.31 20.03 5.13
N ILE A 837 30.10 20.54 4.88
CA ILE A 837 28.98 19.79 4.33
C ILE A 837 29.03 19.85 2.80
N GLN A 838 28.96 18.68 2.17
CA GLN A 838 28.71 18.54 0.74
C GLN A 838 27.21 18.57 0.50
N TRP A 839 26.71 19.71 0.02
CA TRP A 839 25.31 19.87 -0.31
C TRP A 839 24.98 19.22 -1.65
N VAL A 840 23.81 18.56 -1.70
CA VAL A 840 23.14 18.11 -2.91
C VAL A 840 21.83 18.88 -3.02
N ALA A 841 21.83 19.89 -3.89
CA ALA A 841 20.74 20.84 -4.06
C ALA A 841 19.71 20.36 -5.09
N SER A 842 18.43 20.62 -4.80
CA SER A 842 17.34 20.48 -5.76
C SER A 842 17.27 21.66 -6.72
N GLU A 843 16.60 21.49 -7.85
CA GLU A 843 16.26 22.52 -8.84
C GLU A 843 15.63 23.78 -8.23
N ALA A 844 14.87 23.63 -7.15
CA ALA A 844 14.22 24.71 -6.42
C ALA A 844 15.18 25.81 -5.90
N TRP A 845 16.47 25.52 -5.72
CA TRP A 845 17.44 26.51 -5.20
C TRP A 845 18.89 26.37 -5.71
N VAL A 846 19.24 25.34 -6.49
CA VAL A 846 20.61 25.16 -7.02
C VAL A 846 21.11 26.30 -7.92
N THR A 847 20.22 27.12 -8.47
CA THR A 847 20.57 28.35 -9.21
C THR A 847 19.99 29.62 -8.59
N ALA A 848 19.76 29.62 -7.28
CA ALA A 848 19.28 30.77 -6.52
C ALA A 848 20.38 31.83 -6.37
N SER A 849 20.24 32.96 -7.08
CA SER A 849 21.22 34.05 -7.07
C SER A 849 21.43 34.71 -5.70
N VAL A 850 20.50 34.56 -4.75
CA VAL A 850 20.64 35.12 -3.40
C VAL A 850 21.82 34.50 -2.62
N PHE A 851 22.25 33.29 -3.01
CA PHE A 851 23.37 32.58 -2.38
C PHE A 851 24.71 32.77 -3.12
N THR A 852 24.82 33.70 -4.07
CA THR A 852 26.08 33.88 -4.83
C THR A 852 27.13 34.76 -4.14
N GLY A 853 26.79 35.41 -3.02
CA GLY A 853 27.71 36.24 -2.27
C GLY A 853 28.95 35.49 -1.78
N SER A 854 30.10 36.18 -1.75
CA SER A 854 31.39 35.61 -1.34
C SER A 854 31.36 35.03 0.09
N GLU A 855 30.51 35.58 0.95
CA GLU A 855 30.23 35.17 2.32
C GLU A 855 29.56 33.79 2.43
N TYR A 856 28.84 33.35 1.39
CA TYR A 856 28.25 32.01 1.31
C TYR A 856 29.27 30.94 0.89
N TYR A 857 30.35 31.32 0.21
CA TYR A 857 31.33 30.37 -0.33
C TYR A 857 31.93 29.41 0.73
N PRO A 858 32.34 29.85 1.94
CA PRO A 858 32.87 28.93 2.96
C PRO A 858 31.90 27.84 3.41
N TYR A 859 30.60 28.05 3.21
CA TYR A 859 29.51 27.21 3.71
C TYR A 859 28.85 26.36 2.61
N LEU A 860 28.78 26.90 1.38
CA LEU A 860 28.05 26.33 0.23
C LEU A 860 28.93 26.09 -1.01
N GLY A 861 30.20 26.51 -0.99
CA GLY A 861 31.15 26.26 -2.09
C GLY A 861 31.32 24.76 -2.34
N GLY A 862 31.26 24.36 -3.61
CA GLY A 862 31.27 22.96 -4.03
C GLY A 862 29.92 22.24 -3.94
N THR A 863 28.82 22.92 -3.63
CA THR A 863 27.45 22.38 -3.80
C THR A 863 27.27 21.79 -5.20
N ILE A 864 26.55 20.69 -5.32
CA ILE A 864 26.17 20.07 -6.61
C ILE A 864 24.66 19.86 -6.64
N GLY A 865 24.03 19.97 -7.81
CA GLY A 865 22.58 19.76 -7.92
C GLY A 865 22.05 19.79 -9.34
N PHE A 866 20.73 19.71 -9.49
CA PHE A 866 20.06 19.53 -10.78
C PHE A 866 19.26 20.78 -11.16
N GLY A 867 19.78 21.60 -12.07
CA GLY A 867 19.10 22.80 -12.56
C GLY A 867 18.21 22.49 -13.77
N ILE A 868 16.97 23.00 -13.78
CA ILE A 868 16.11 22.96 -14.98
C ILE A 868 16.80 23.62 -16.18
N ARG A 869 16.59 23.12 -17.41
CA ARG A 869 17.31 23.52 -18.64
C ARG A 869 17.53 25.03 -18.79
N LYS A 870 18.73 25.44 -19.21
CA LYS A 870 19.02 26.84 -19.56
C LYS A 870 18.47 27.15 -20.96
N GLY A 871 17.54 28.10 -21.05
CA GLY A 871 17.15 28.74 -22.30
C GLY A 871 17.74 30.15 -22.46
N GLN A 872 17.31 30.85 -23.51
CA GLN A 872 17.65 32.24 -23.81
C GLN A 872 16.38 33.01 -24.17
N ILE A 873 16.31 34.29 -23.78
CA ILE A 873 15.21 35.21 -24.11
C ILE A 873 15.84 36.54 -24.50
N SER A 874 16.08 36.73 -25.80
CA SER A 874 16.99 37.76 -26.33
C SER A 874 16.64 39.17 -25.87
N ARG A 875 15.35 39.53 -25.89
CA ARG A 875 14.83 40.86 -25.57
C ARG A 875 14.59 41.10 -24.08
N LEU A 876 14.74 40.09 -23.21
CA LEU A 876 14.36 40.22 -21.79
C LEU A 876 15.21 41.27 -21.05
N GLY A 877 16.51 41.37 -21.37
CA GLY A 877 17.40 42.36 -20.73
C GLY A 877 16.98 43.80 -21.02
N ASP A 878 16.67 44.09 -22.28
CA ASP A 878 16.21 45.41 -22.73
C ASP A 878 14.79 45.68 -22.23
N TYR A 879 13.93 44.67 -22.25
CA TYR A 879 12.54 44.79 -21.81
C TYR A 879 12.41 45.23 -20.34
N LEU A 880 13.17 44.58 -19.44
CA LEU A 880 13.16 44.90 -18.01
C LEU A 880 13.67 46.32 -17.73
N GLN A 881 14.59 46.85 -18.53
CA GLN A 881 15.02 48.25 -18.43
C GLN A 881 13.91 49.25 -18.78
N THR A 882 12.89 48.83 -19.54
CA THR A 882 11.73 49.70 -19.84
C THR A 882 10.67 49.72 -18.74
N VAL A 883 10.82 48.95 -17.67
CA VAL A 883 9.85 48.88 -16.57
C VAL A 883 10.24 49.85 -15.47
N ASN A 884 9.61 51.03 -15.44
CA ASN A 884 9.89 52.08 -14.47
C ASN A 884 8.62 52.85 -14.02
N PRO A 885 8.67 53.61 -12.91
CA PRO A 885 7.54 54.39 -12.41
C PRO A 885 7.07 55.51 -13.34
N GLU A 886 7.92 56.05 -14.21
CA GLU A 886 7.50 57.06 -15.20
C GLU A 886 6.55 56.47 -16.24
N LYS A 887 6.83 55.25 -16.71
CA LYS A 887 6.01 54.52 -17.69
C LYS A 887 4.80 53.83 -17.07
N TYR A 888 4.85 53.51 -15.78
CA TYR A 888 3.78 52.82 -15.05
C TYR A 888 3.50 53.47 -13.67
N PRO A 889 3.11 54.76 -13.61
CA PRO A 889 3.00 55.51 -12.36
C PRO A 889 1.98 54.90 -11.39
N ASP A 890 0.87 54.38 -11.90
CA ASP A 890 -0.21 53.80 -11.10
C ASP A 890 0.01 52.32 -10.74
N ASN A 891 1.12 51.70 -11.15
CA ASN A 891 1.36 50.28 -10.92
C ASN A 891 2.09 50.05 -9.58
N VAL A 892 1.33 49.63 -8.57
CA VAL A 892 1.83 49.34 -7.21
C VAL A 892 3.03 48.40 -7.21
N LEU A 893 3.06 47.35 -8.03
CA LEU A 893 4.18 46.40 -8.09
C LEU A 893 5.46 47.02 -8.69
N VAL A 894 5.33 48.06 -9.53
CA VAL A 894 6.49 48.82 -10.04
C VAL A 894 7.00 49.80 -8.99
N GLN A 895 6.11 50.35 -8.15
CA GLN A 895 6.52 51.16 -6.99
C GLN A 895 7.25 50.28 -5.95
N GLU A 896 6.69 49.11 -5.59
CA GLU A 896 7.31 48.14 -4.68
C GLU A 896 8.65 47.59 -5.22
N LEU A 897 8.80 47.43 -6.55
CA LEU A 897 10.09 47.12 -7.17
C LEU A 897 11.14 48.21 -6.86
N TRP A 898 10.77 49.49 -6.96
CA TRP A 898 11.68 50.60 -6.65
C TRP A 898 12.05 50.63 -5.17
N GLU A 899 11.08 50.37 -4.28
CA GLU A 899 11.32 50.23 -2.84
C GLU A 899 12.29 49.07 -2.54
N ALA A 900 12.13 47.93 -3.22
CA ALA A 900 12.98 46.75 -3.05
C ALA A 900 14.40 46.90 -3.64
N LEU A 901 14.55 47.64 -4.74
CA LEU A 901 15.85 47.83 -5.41
C LEU A 901 16.66 49.00 -4.82
N TYR A 902 16.01 50.12 -4.49
CA TYR A 902 16.68 51.38 -4.15
C TYR A 902 16.44 51.85 -2.70
N GLY A 903 15.45 51.30 -1.98
CA GLY A 903 15.08 51.74 -0.64
C GLY A 903 14.40 53.12 -0.57
N CYS A 904 14.05 53.69 -1.73
CA CYS A 904 13.27 54.91 -1.90
C CYS A 904 11.85 54.55 -2.40
N SER A 905 10.88 55.45 -2.31
CA SER A 905 9.55 55.26 -2.90
C SER A 905 9.26 56.36 -3.94
N PRO A 906 8.70 56.05 -5.13
CA PRO A 906 8.32 57.08 -6.11
C PRO A 906 7.17 57.98 -5.65
N SER A 907 6.30 57.46 -4.78
CA SER A 907 5.13 58.15 -4.21
C SER A 907 5.05 57.89 -2.70
N PRO A 908 5.99 58.42 -1.88
CA PRO A 908 6.10 58.05 -0.48
C PRO A 908 4.85 58.49 0.30
N PRO A 909 4.17 57.59 1.04
CA PRO A 909 2.97 57.95 1.79
C PRO A 909 3.27 58.97 2.89
N SER A 910 2.33 59.89 3.14
CA SER A 910 2.45 60.96 4.13
C SER A 910 2.82 60.43 5.52
N GLY A 911 4.06 60.66 5.95
CA GLY A 911 4.60 60.18 7.23
C GLY A 911 5.58 59.00 7.14
N SER A 912 5.88 58.48 5.93
CA SER A 912 6.97 57.51 5.74
C SER A 912 8.35 58.16 5.95
N LYS A 913 9.35 57.35 6.31
CA LYS A 913 10.76 57.76 6.43
C LYS A 913 11.57 57.51 5.15
N MET A 914 10.95 57.01 4.08
CA MET A 914 11.66 56.68 2.84
C MET A 914 11.89 57.94 2.00
N THR A 915 13.07 58.03 1.39
CA THR A 915 13.39 59.11 0.46
C THR A 915 12.54 59.00 -0.82
N PRO A 916 12.22 60.10 -1.50
CA PRO A 916 11.59 60.05 -2.81
C PRO A 916 12.53 59.43 -3.86
N CYS A 917 12.01 58.58 -4.74
CA CYS A 917 12.70 58.22 -5.99
C CYS A 917 12.38 59.23 -7.09
N SER A 918 13.29 59.36 -8.06
CA SER A 918 13.06 60.02 -9.35
C SER A 918 12.30 59.14 -10.34
N GLY A 919 12.34 57.80 -10.19
CA GLY A 919 11.79 56.84 -11.15
C GLY A 919 12.70 56.59 -12.36
N LEU A 920 13.84 57.28 -12.44
CA LEU A 920 14.84 57.22 -13.51
C LEU A 920 16.21 56.72 -13.00
N GLU A 921 16.24 56.12 -11.82
CA GLU A 921 17.46 55.52 -11.25
C GLU A 921 18.05 54.46 -12.20
N SER A 922 19.38 54.51 -12.38
CA SER A 922 20.09 53.51 -13.15
C SER A 922 20.14 52.16 -12.42
N LEU A 923 19.86 51.09 -13.16
CA LEU A 923 19.96 49.73 -12.63
C LEU A 923 21.42 49.37 -12.34
N LEU A 924 21.67 48.89 -11.13
CA LEU A 924 23.00 48.59 -10.58
C LEU A 924 23.25 47.07 -10.56
N GLU A 925 24.51 46.64 -10.52
CA GLU A 925 24.86 45.20 -10.45
C GLU A 925 24.24 44.48 -9.24
N GLN A 926 24.07 45.19 -8.12
CA GLN A 926 23.41 44.68 -6.91
C GLN A 926 21.94 44.29 -7.15
N HIS A 927 21.30 44.80 -8.22
CA HIS A 927 19.94 44.45 -8.64
C HIS A 927 19.87 43.19 -9.51
N SER A 928 20.94 42.39 -9.54
CA SER A 928 21.01 41.11 -10.30
C SER A 928 19.84 40.16 -10.02
N ALA A 929 19.21 40.21 -8.83
CA ALA A 929 17.95 39.52 -8.58
C ALA A 929 16.91 39.85 -9.65
N TYR A 930 16.65 41.12 -9.94
CA TYR A 930 15.79 41.56 -11.05
C TYR A 930 16.46 41.37 -12.42
N MET A 931 17.70 41.83 -12.59
CA MET A 931 18.31 42.01 -13.92
C MET A 931 19.10 40.84 -14.50
N ASN A 932 19.36 39.75 -13.77
CA ASN A 932 20.16 38.64 -14.28
C ASN A 932 19.43 37.82 -15.38
N THR A 933 19.67 38.21 -16.64
CA THR A 933 19.22 37.54 -17.86
C THR A 933 20.27 36.61 -18.48
N SER A 934 21.45 36.44 -17.86
CA SER A 934 22.54 35.60 -18.40
C SER A 934 22.20 34.10 -18.47
N SER A 935 21.26 33.64 -17.63
CA SER A 935 20.79 32.25 -17.58
C SER A 935 19.36 32.17 -17.02
N PRO A 936 18.35 32.62 -17.79
CA PRO A 936 16.98 32.86 -17.31
C PRO A 936 16.17 31.54 -17.19
N ARG A 937 16.59 30.61 -16.34
CA ARG A 937 16.04 29.24 -16.24
C ARG A 937 14.52 29.20 -15.97
N VAL A 938 14.07 29.76 -14.84
CA VAL A 938 12.63 29.78 -14.48
C VAL A 938 11.82 30.71 -15.39
N ALA A 939 12.40 31.85 -15.77
CA ALA A 939 11.79 32.80 -16.70
C ALA A 939 11.55 32.16 -18.09
N TYR A 940 12.48 31.33 -18.57
CA TYR A 940 12.33 30.58 -19.81
C TYR A 940 11.24 29.51 -19.72
N ASN A 941 11.02 28.90 -18.55
CA ASN A 941 9.83 28.08 -18.36
C ASN A 941 8.53 28.91 -18.42
N VAL A 942 8.48 30.10 -17.83
CA VAL A 942 7.30 30.99 -18.00
C VAL A 942 7.06 31.31 -19.48
N TYR A 943 8.13 31.68 -20.20
CA TYR A 943 8.12 31.95 -21.64
C TYR A 943 7.57 30.74 -22.44
N LYS A 944 8.13 29.54 -22.22
CA LYS A 944 7.63 28.29 -22.82
C LYS A 944 6.15 28.02 -22.52
N ALA A 945 5.69 28.29 -21.30
CA ALA A 945 4.30 28.04 -20.91
C ALA A 945 3.32 28.99 -21.64
N VAL A 946 3.69 30.26 -21.86
CA VAL A 946 2.90 31.20 -22.67
C VAL A 946 2.87 30.76 -24.14
N TYR A 947 4.04 30.41 -24.72
CA TYR A 947 4.10 29.92 -26.09
C TYR A 947 3.34 28.60 -26.29
N ALA A 948 3.34 27.69 -25.31
CA ALA A 948 2.54 26.46 -25.38
C ALA A 948 1.03 26.75 -25.48
N ILE A 949 0.52 27.72 -24.71
CA ILE A 949 -0.86 28.20 -24.85
C ILE A 949 -1.10 28.80 -26.24
N ALA A 950 -0.19 29.65 -26.72
CA ALA A 950 -0.35 30.32 -28.02
C ALA A 950 -0.32 29.35 -29.21
N HIS A 951 0.61 28.39 -29.23
CA HIS A 951 0.65 27.33 -30.25
C HIS A 951 -0.60 26.44 -30.18
N SER A 952 -1.08 26.09 -28.98
CA SER A 952 -2.31 25.32 -28.82
C SER A 952 -3.54 26.07 -29.33
N LEU A 953 -3.63 27.37 -29.03
CA LEU A 953 -4.71 28.24 -29.51
C LEU A 953 -4.62 28.46 -31.02
N HIS A 954 -3.42 28.59 -31.57
CA HIS A 954 -3.20 28.69 -33.01
C HIS A 954 -3.65 27.42 -33.73
N ASN A 955 -3.25 26.24 -33.25
CA ASN A 955 -3.68 24.94 -33.77
C ASN A 955 -5.22 24.77 -33.69
N LEU A 956 -5.84 25.26 -32.62
CA LEU A 956 -7.29 25.28 -32.44
C LEU A 956 -8.00 26.16 -33.47
N LEU A 957 -7.44 27.34 -33.78
CA LEU A 957 -8.01 28.33 -34.69
C LEU A 957 -7.78 27.99 -36.17
N ILE A 958 -6.66 27.38 -36.55
CA ILE A 958 -6.39 26.96 -37.95
C ILE A 958 -7.06 25.62 -38.32
N CYS A 959 -7.83 25.04 -37.40
CA CYS A 959 -8.52 23.77 -37.57
C CYS A 959 -9.43 23.78 -38.81
N GLN A 960 -9.28 22.79 -39.69
CA GLN A 960 -10.12 22.67 -40.89
C GLN A 960 -11.44 21.93 -40.60
N PRO A 961 -12.59 22.47 -41.01
CA PRO A 961 -13.88 21.77 -40.90
C PRO A 961 -13.83 20.37 -41.52
N GLN A 962 -14.51 19.41 -40.88
CA GLN A 962 -14.50 17.96 -41.21
C GLN A 962 -13.23 17.19 -40.81
N ASN A 963 -12.16 17.88 -40.39
CA ASN A 963 -10.93 17.30 -39.82
C ASN A 963 -10.73 17.65 -38.34
N GLY A 964 -11.71 18.31 -37.70
CA GLY A 964 -11.58 18.74 -36.31
C GLY A 964 -11.72 17.60 -35.30
N PRO A 965 -11.11 17.69 -34.11
CA PRO A 965 -11.07 16.62 -33.11
C PRO A 965 -12.36 16.51 -32.26
N PHE A 966 -13.31 17.43 -32.44
CA PHE A 966 -14.57 17.45 -31.67
C PHE A 966 -15.71 16.75 -32.42
N GLY A 967 -16.84 16.54 -31.73
CA GLY A 967 -17.96 15.74 -32.26
C GLY A 967 -18.42 16.16 -33.67
N ASN A 968 -18.73 15.17 -34.52
CA ASN A 968 -19.00 15.36 -35.96
C ASN A 968 -17.81 15.97 -36.75
N ASN A 969 -16.58 15.67 -36.32
CA ASN A 969 -15.32 16.21 -36.86
C ASN A 969 -15.29 17.75 -36.92
N SER A 970 -15.83 18.39 -35.89
CA SER A 970 -15.97 19.85 -35.81
C SER A 970 -14.75 20.51 -35.18
N CYS A 971 -14.52 21.76 -35.59
CA CYS A 971 -13.56 22.67 -34.97
C CYS A 971 -14.23 23.52 -33.89
N ALA A 972 -13.44 24.21 -33.07
CA ALA A 972 -13.99 25.22 -32.16
C ALA A 972 -14.53 26.42 -32.95
N GLN A 973 -15.49 27.14 -32.38
CA GLN A 973 -15.98 28.40 -32.94
C GLN A 973 -15.10 29.54 -32.43
N GLU A 974 -14.60 30.39 -33.33
CA GLU A 974 -13.63 31.45 -33.02
C GLU A 974 -14.16 32.45 -31.98
N ASP A 975 -15.46 32.70 -31.99
CA ASP A 975 -16.19 33.61 -31.09
C ASP A 975 -16.63 32.96 -29.76
N ASN A 976 -16.52 31.63 -29.63
CA ASN A 976 -16.96 30.88 -28.46
C ASN A 976 -16.03 29.69 -28.16
N ILE A 977 -14.75 29.99 -27.90
CA ILE A 977 -13.75 28.99 -27.51
C ILE A 977 -13.93 28.62 -26.04
N HIS A 978 -14.10 27.33 -25.74
CA HIS A 978 -14.17 26.83 -24.38
C HIS A 978 -12.80 26.35 -23.85
N PRO A 979 -12.49 26.52 -22.56
CA PRO A 979 -11.18 26.12 -21.99
C PRO A 979 -10.83 24.63 -22.19
N TRP A 980 -11.82 23.74 -22.19
CA TRP A 980 -11.61 22.30 -22.43
C TRP A 980 -11.21 21.98 -23.89
N GLN A 981 -11.59 22.83 -24.85
CA GLN A 981 -11.14 22.69 -26.25
C GLN A 981 -9.67 23.06 -26.38
N LEU A 982 -9.25 24.16 -25.73
CA LEU A 982 -7.85 24.53 -25.64
C LEU A 982 -7.03 23.46 -24.91
N GLN A 983 -7.58 22.86 -23.83
CA GLN A 983 -6.93 21.75 -23.11
C GLN A 983 -6.61 20.55 -24.02
N HIS A 984 -7.49 20.22 -24.98
CA HIS A 984 -7.24 19.14 -25.93
C HIS A 984 -6.02 19.46 -26.83
N TYR A 985 -5.99 20.64 -27.45
CA TYR A 985 -4.83 21.06 -28.24
C TYR A 985 -3.56 21.20 -27.39
N LEU A 986 -3.68 21.58 -26.11
CA LEU A 986 -2.57 21.58 -25.15
C LEU A 986 -1.97 20.18 -24.92
N GLN A 987 -2.76 19.11 -25.06
CA GLN A 987 -2.28 17.73 -24.90
C GLN A 987 -1.56 17.22 -26.15
N GLU A 988 -1.78 17.84 -27.31
CA GLU A 988 -1.19 17.48 -28.60
C GLU A 988 -0.18 18.51 -29.12
N VAL A 989 0.09 19.57 -28.35
CA VAL A 989 1.00 20.64 -28.75
C VAL A 989 2.44 20.14 -28.77
N ALA A 990 3.10 20.35 -29.91
CA ALA A 990 4.53 20.15 -30.10
C ALA A 990 5.07 21.34 -30.89
N PHE A 991 6.08 22.02 -30.37
CA PHE A 991 6.72 23.16 -31.04
C PHE A 991 8.20 23.25 -30.65
N ASN A 992 9.00 23.90 -31.49
CA ASN A 992 10.39 24.23 -31.16
C ASN A 992 10.50 25.70 -30.77
N ILE A 993 11.19 25.98 -29.66
CA ILE A 993 11.50 27.34 -29.22
C ILE A 993 12.94 27.38 -28.74
N GLY A 994 13.76 28.26 -29.32
CA GLY A 994 15.19 28.38 -28.95
C GLY A 994 16.03 27.10 -29.10
N GLY A 995 15.64 26.16 -29.98
CA GLY A 995 16.32 24.86 -30.13
C GLY A 995 15.91 23.82 -29.07
N GLU A 996 14.86 24.08 -28.30
CA GLU A 996 14.21 23.13 -27.39
C GLU A 996 12.87 22.71 -27.98
N GLU A 997 12.64 21.40 -28.08
CA GLU A 997 11.34 20.82 -28.37
C GLU A 997 10.50 20.85 -27.08
N VAL A 998 9.25 21.30 -27.21
CA VAL A 998 8.31 21.46 -26.10
C VAL A 998 7.04 20.71 -26.42
N ASP A 999 6.80 19.64 -25.66
CA ASP A 999 5.61 18.79 -25.67
C ASP A 999 5.18 18.44 -24.23
N PHE A 1000 4.08 17.68 -24.11
CA PHE A 1000 3.64 17.11 -22.84
C PHE A 1000 3.26 15.64 -22.99
N ASP A 1001 3.69 14.80 -22.05
CA ASP A 1001 3.27 13.40 -22.01
C ASP A 1001 1.76 13.25 -21.66
N LEU A 1002 1.26 12.01 -21.68
CA LEU A 1002 -0.13 11.70 -21.32
C LEU A 1002 -0.52 12.11 -19.88
N LYS A 1003 0.45 12.46 -19.02
CA LYS A 1003 0.25 12.95 -17.65
C LYS A 1003 0.33 14.47 -17.53
N GLY A 1004 0.74 15.17 -18.59
CA GLY A 1004 0.97 16.61 -18.59
C GLY A 1004 2.38 17.00 -18.13
N ASP A 1005 3.31 16.04 -18.09
CA ASP A 1005 4.70 16.26 -17.72
C ASP A 1005 5.56 16.56 -18.96
N SER A 1006 6.47 17.53 -18.88
CA SER A 1006 7.43 17.83 -19.95
C SER A 1006 8.63 16.86 -19.98
N ILE A 1007 9.37 16.89 -21.09
CA ILE A 1007 10.63 16.14 -21.32
C ILE A 1007 11.56 16.19 -20.09
N PRO A 1008 12.01 15.04 -19.54
CA PRO A 1008 12.75 15.00 -18.29
C PRO A 1008 14.25 15.29 -18.43
N TYR A 1009 14.61 16.57 -18.60
CA TYR A 1009 15.99 17.04 -18.73
C TYR A 1009 16.41 18.00 -17.60
N TYR A 1010 17.62 17.80 -17.06
CA TYR A 1010 18.29 18.72 -16.12
C TYR A 1010 19.77 18.93 -16.48
N ASP A 1011 20.27 20.15 -16.30
CA ASP A 1011 21.71 20.40 -16.21
C ASP A 1011 22.22 20.03 -14.82
N ILE A 1012 23.46 19.54 -14.70
CA ILE A 1012 24.12 19.32 -13.41
C ILE A 1012 24.98 20.53 -13.10
N ILE A 1013 24.63 21.24 -12.05
CA ILE A 1013 25.25 22.51 -11.64
C ILE A 1013 26.15 22.27 -10.45
N ASN A 1014 27.37 22.80 -10.50
CA ASN A 1014 28.31 22.82 -9.39
C ASN A 1014 28.71 24.27 -9.05
N TRP A 1015 28.79 24.56 -7.76
CA TRP A 1015 29.05 25.90 -7.23
C TRP A 1015 30.56 26.12 -7.09
N GLN A 1016 31.13 26.92 -7.98
CA GLN A 1016 32.58 27.14 -8.08
C GLN A 1016 32.95 28.57 -7.69
N ARG A 1017 34.24 28.82 -7.43
CA ARG A 1017 34.70 30.14 -7.00
C ARG A 1017 35.02 31.00 -8.21
N GLY A 1018 34.26 32.07 -8.39
CA GLY A 1018 34.54 33.08 -9.39
C GLY A 1018 35.76 33.94 -9.06
N THR A 1019 36.17 34.77 -10.02
CA THR A 1019 37.34 35.65 -9.92
C THR A 1019 37.30 36.61 -8.73
N GLU A 1020 36.09 37.08 -8.37
CA GLU A 1020 35.85 37.96 -7.22
C GLU A 1020 35.57 37.21 -5.90
N GLY A 1021 35.70 35.87 -5.90
CA GLY A 1021 35.39 35.03 -4.75
C GLY A 1021 33.90 34.76 -4.52
N LYS A 1022 33.01 35.34 -5.33
CA LYS A 1022 31.58 35.01 -5.46
C LYS A 1022 31.39 33.54 -5.91
N ILE A 1023 30.22 32.97 -5.69
CA ILE A 1023 29.86 31.65 -6.23
C ILE A 1023 29.37 31.78 -7.67
N GLU A 1024 29.95 30.99 -8.57
CA GLU A 1024 29.52 30.83 -9.96
C GLU A 1024 28.84 29.47 -10.18
N PHE A 1025 27.79 29.45 -10.99
CA PHE A 1025 27.02 28.25 -11.33
C PHE A 1025 27.58 27.58 -12.59
N VAL A 1026 28.49 26.63 -12.41
CA VAL A 1026 29.17 25.94 -13.52
C VAL A 1026 28.40 24.68 -13.91
N ASN A 1027 28.05 24.54 -15.20
CA ASN A 1027 27.50 23.29 -15.72
C ASN A 1027 28.63 22.26 -15.88
N VAL A 1028 28.49 21.14 -15.17
CA VAL A 1028 29.44 20.01 -15.11
C VAL A 1028 28.84 18.70 -15.65
N GLY A 1029 27.65 18.72 -16.24
CA GLY A 1029 27.00 17.51 -16.75
C GLY A 1029 25.51 17.68 -17.04
N LEU A 1030 24.84 16.58 -17.38
CA LEU A 1030 23.40 16.58 -17.62
C LEU A 1030 22.75 15.28 -17.13
N PHE A 1031 21.46 15.37 -16.81
CA PHE A 1031 20.58 14.24 -16.68
C PHE A 1031 19.51 14.30 -17.76
N ASP A 1032 19.39 13.25 -18.55
CA ASP A 1032 18.41 13.10 -19.63
C ASP A 1032 17.62 11.80 -19.42
N GLY A 1033 16.38 11.97 -18.96
CA GLY A 1033 15.48 10.87 -18.63
C GLY A 1033 14.98 10.09 -19.85
N THR A 1034 15.14 10.61 -21.07
CA THR A 1034 14.71 9.97 -22.33
C THR A 1034 15.65 8.85 -22.78
N ARG A 1035 16.93 8.91 -22.38
CA ARG A 1035 17.99 7.97 -22.79
C ARG A 1035 17.82 6.55 -22.22
N PRO A 1036 18.55 5.54 -22.73
CA PRO A 1036 18.59 4.22 -22.12
C PRO A 1036 19.12 4.23 -20.66
N ALA A 1037 18.72 3.23 -19.88
CA ALA A 1037 19.21 3.06 -18.51
C ALA A 1037 20.73 2.80 -18.51
N GLY A 1038 21.49 3.64 -17.79
CA GLY A 1038 22.96 3.64 -17.80
C GLY A 1038 23.57 4.87 -18.49
N GLU A 1039 22.86 5.47 -19.43
CA GLU A 1039 23.31 6.67 -20.19
C GLU A 1039 22.59 7.96 -19.78
N LYS A 1040 21.65 7.87 -18.82
CA LYS A 1040 20.83 9.00 -18.36
C LYS A 1040 21.62 10.09 -17.65
N LEU A 1041 22.69 9.74 -16.93
CA LEU A 1041 23.45 10.65 -16.09
C LEU A 1041 24.88 10.80 -16.65
N LEU A 1042 25.18 11.96 -17.22
CA LEU A 1042 26.50 12.29 -17.77
C LEU A 1042 27.18 13.34 -16.90
N ILE A 1043 28.37 13.02 -16.37
CA ILE A 1043 29.10 13.88 -15.44
C ILE A 1043 30.54 14.07 -15.92
N GLN A 1044 30.98 15.32 -16.00
CA GLN A 1044 32.36 15.71 -16.30
C GLN A 1044 33.11 15.83 -14.96
N GLU A 1045 33.47 14.68 -14.37
CA GLU A 1045 34.00 14.59 -13.00
C GLU A 1045 35.24 15.47 -12.76
N ASN A 1046 36.09 15.60 -13.78
CA ASN A 1046 37.29 16.46 -13.78
C ASN A 1046 37.00 17.96 -13.70
N ARG A 1047 35.74 18.39 -13.86
CA ARG A 1047 35.31 19.79 -13.74
C ARG A 1047 34.60 20.09 -12.42
N ILE A 1048 34.40 19.11 -11.53
CA ILE A 1048 33.70 19.32 -10.26
C ILE A 1048 34.68 19.82 -9.19
N ILE A 1049 34.28 20.90 -8.50
CA ILE A 1049 34.91 21.35 -7.25
C ILE A 1049 34.02 20.88 -6.10
N TRP A 1050 34.61 20.23 -5.11
CA TRP A 1050 33.89 19.69 -3.94
C TRP A 1050 34.03 20.60 -2.71
N ALA A 1051 33.18 20.35 -1.71
CA ALA A 1051 33.14 21.12 -0.47
C ALA A 1051 34.54 21.33 0.14
N GLY A 1052 34.88 22.60 0.39
CA GLY A 1052 36.20 23.00 0.87
C GLY A 1052 37.30 23.09 -0.21
N HIS A 1053 36.95 23.38 -1.47
CA HIS A 1053 37.86 23.49 -2.63
C HIS A 1053 38.66 22.20 -2.91
N ARG A 1054 38.04 21.03 -2.76
CA ARG A 1054 38.71 19.74 -3.01
C ARG A 1054 38.53 19.29 -4.46
N SER A 1055 39.55 18.67 -5.02
CA SER A 1055 39.50 17.97 -6.32
C SER A 1055 38.82 16.60 -6.23
N GLU A 1056 38.72 16.03 -5.02
CA GLU A 1056 38.12 14.72 -4.77
C GLU A 1056 36.84 14.84 -3.92
N ALA A 1057 35.88 13.95 -4.20
CA ALA A 1057 34.58 13.95 -3.53
C ALA A 1057 34.69 13.65 -2.03
N SER A 1058 33.83 14.29 -1.23
CA SER A 1058 33.79 14.07 0.21
C SER A 1058 33.53 12.60 0.57
N CYS A 1059 34.47 11.99 1.31
CA CYS A 1059 34.31 10.65 1.85
C CYS A 1059 33.18 10.64 2.91
N SER A 1060 32.02 10.09 2.56
CA SER A 1060 30.87 9.94 3.46
C SER A 1060 30.43 8.47 3.49
N HIS A 1061 31.10 7.68 4.34
CA HIS A 1061 30.91 6.24 4.43
C HIS A 1061 30.13 5.82 5.68
N CYS A 1062 29.19 4.89 5.50
CA CYS A 1062 28.51 4.24 6.60
C CYS A 1062 29.45 3.21 7.25
N VAL A 1063 30.20 3.63 8.29
CA VAL A 1063 31.13 2.76 9.06
C VAL A 1063 30.41 1.52 9.61
N PHE A 1064 29.12 1.64 9.92
CA PHE A 1064 28.29 0.53 10.35
C PHE A 1064 28.05 -0.54 9.29
N THR A 1065 28.42 -0.37 8.02
CA THR A 1065 28.19 -1.40 6.99
C THR A 1065 28.93 -2.72 7.32
N PHE A 1066 30.08 -2.67 8.00
CA PHE A 1066 30.85 -3.88 8.32
C PHE A 1066 30.22 -4.75 9.43
N ILE A 1067 29.60 -4.12 10.45
CA ILE A 1067 28.97 -4.82 11.58
C ILE A 1067 27.46 -5.02 11.33
N ARG A 1068 26.80 -4.03 10.72
CA ARG A 1068 25.35 -3.98 10.57
C ARG A 1068 24.84 -4.62 9.27
N CYS A 1069 25.67 -4.92 8.27
CA CYS A 1069 25.19 -5.69 7.10
C CYS A 1069 25.00 -7.19 7.42
N GLN A 1070 25.78 -7.73 8.37
CA GLN A 1070 25.51 -9.05 8.99
C GLN A 1070 24.22 -9.01 9.83
N LEU A 1071 24.05 -7.99 10.69
CA LEU A 1071 22.89 -7.88 11.58
C LEU A 1071 21.58 -7.41 10.90
N LEU A 1072 21.61 -6.67 9.78
CA LEU A 1072 20.40 -6.23 9.06
C LEU A 1072 19.92 -7.24 8.01
N LYS A 1073 20.72 -8.25 7.65
CA LYS A 1073 20.18 -9.50 7.09
C LYS A 1073 19.38 -10.29 8.14
N PHE A 1074 19.67 -10.11 9.42
CA PHE A 1074 18.89 -10.66 10.55
C PHE A 1074 17.68 -9.80 10.98
N CYS A 1075 17.65 -8.50 10.65
CA CYS A 1075 16.64 -7.55 11.14
C CYS A 1075 15.75 -6.91 10.06
N ARG A 1076 15.35 -7.66 9.02
CA ARG A 1076 14.12 -7.34 8.23
C ARG A 1076 12.87 -7.94 8.88
N LEU A 1077 12.66 -7.61 10.16
CA LEU A 1077 11.40 -7.81 10.88
C LEU A 1077 10.82 -6.44 11.24
N ARG A 1078 9.61 -6.18 10.75
CA ARG A 1078 9.08 -4.82 10.56
C ARG A 1078 8.29 -4.35 11.79
N TRP A 1079 8.88 -3.47 12.59
CA TRP A 1079 8.13 -2.60 13.52
C TRP A 1079 8.12 -1.15 12.99
N ARG A 1080 6.94 -0.53 12.97
CA ARG A 1080 6.76 0.92 12.89
C ARG A 1080 5.57 1.30 13.78
N CYS A 1081 5.85 1.80 14.97
CA CYS A 1081 4.88 2.60 15.71
C CYS A 1081 4.86 4.03 15.12
N ARG A 1082 3.75 4.76 15.33
CA ARG A 1082 3.70 6.21 15.15
C ARG A 1082 3.15 6.87 16.41
N CYS A 1083 3.93 7.83 16.89
CA CYS A 1083 3.66 9.03 17.69
C CYS A 1083 2.29 9.22 18.39
N LEU A 1084 2.36 9.71 19.63
CA LEU A 1084 1.44 10.71 20.18
C LEU A 1084 2.21 11.71 21.06
N TYR A 1085 1.82 12.98 21.01
CA TYR A 1085 2.42 14.14 21.71
C TYR A 1085 1.49 14.60 22.85
N ALA A 1086 2.05 15.06 24.00
CA ALA A 1086 1.49 16.08 24.91
C ALA A 1086 2.51 16.51 26.00
N VAL A 1087 2.36 17.71 26.60
CA VAL A 1087 3.40 18.58 27.25
C VAL A 1087 2.70 19.57 28.25
N PRO A 1088 3.28 20.22 29.32
CA PRO A 1088 4.64 20.24 29.94
C PRO A 1088 4.71 20.09 31.51
N ALA A 1089 5.94 20.23 32.08
CA ALA A 1089 6.30 20.72 33.45
C ALA A 1089 5.97 19.82 34.69
N VAL A 1090 6.63 19.86 35.87
CA VAL A 1090 7.37 20.92 36.63
C VAL A 1090 8.60 20.34 37.41
N PHE A 1091 9.55 21.21 37.76
CA PHE A 1091 10.77 21.02 38.62
C PHE A 1091 10.58 20.32 39.99
N ARG A 1092 11.64 19.64 40.50
CA ARG A 1092 12.50 20.11 41.63
C ARG A 1092 13.51 19.06 42.18
N GLY A 1093 14.75 19.50 42.40
CA GLY A 1093 15.53 19.12 43.61
C GLY A 1093 16.64 18.05 43.47
N PRO A 1094 17.78 18.17 44.19
CA PRO A 1094 18.98 17.35 43.93
C PRO A 1094 19.33 16.32 45.02
N GLY A 1095 20.10 15.28 44.67
CA GLY A 1095 20.69 14.35 45.63
C GLY A 1095 21.78 13.46 45.02
N ARG A 1096 23.01 13.54 45.54
CA ARG A 1096 24.13 12.65 45.20
C ARG A 1096 23.97 11.30 45.90
N LEU A 1097 24.36 10.19 45.26
CA LEU A 1097 25.39 9.30 45.82
C LEU A 1097 25.92 8.33 44.76
N SER A 1098 27.24 8.15 44.77
CA SER A 1098 28.00 7.27 43.88
C SER A 1098 28.52 6.05 44.63
N VAL A 1099 28.53 4.87 44.00
CA VAL A 1099 29.61 3.89 44.21
C VAL A 1099 30.01 3.30 42.87
N VAL A 1100 31.26 3.54 42.49
CA VAL A 1100 31.96 2.85 41.39
C VAL A 1100 32.52 1.55 41.96
N GLY A 1101 32.34 0.40 41.27
CA GLY A 1101 33.14 -0.78 41.58
C GLY A 1101 32.52 -2.15 41.28
N SER A 1102 32.36 -2.52 40.00
CA SER A 1102 32.23 -3.94 39.57
C SER A 1102 32.19 -4.18 38.04
N LEU A 1103 32.96 -3.44 37.22
CA LEU A 1103 33.07 -3.72 35.77
C LEU A 1103 34.49 -3.95 35.22
N SER A 1104 35.55 -3.60 35.95
CA SER A 1104 36.94 -3.86 35.52
C SER A 1104 37.42 -5.30 35.71
N ALA A 1105 36.67 -6.17 36.41
CA ALA A 1105 37.05 -7.57 36.61
C ALA A 1105 36.63 -8.50 35.45
N ALA A 1106 35.53 -8.19 34.76
CA ALA A 1106 34.98 -9.04 33.68
C ALA A 1106 35.74 -8.89 32.35
N LEU A 1107 36.29 -7.70 32.07
CA LEU A 1107 36.98 -7.41 30.80
C LEU A 1107 38.36 -8.08 30.69
N THR A 1108 39.10 -8.24 31.79
CA THR A 1108 40.46 -8.78 31.76
C THR A 1108 40.50 -10.28 31.45
N VAL A 1109 39.51 -11.06 31.89
CA VAL A 1109 39.43 -12.51 31.64
C VAL A 1109 39.05 -12.81 30.17
N TYR A 1110 38.22 -11.97 29.55
CA TYR A 1110 37.81 -12.14 28.16
C TYR A 1110 38.96 -11.86 27.17
N PHE A 1111 39.76 -10.81 27.41
CA PHE A 1111 40.89 -10.45 26.55
C PHE A 1111 42.04 -11.46 26.58
N VAL A 1112 42.38 -12.04 27.74
CA VAL A 1112 43.45 -13.05 27.85
C VAL A 1112 43.10 -14.37 27.17
N THR A 1113 41.80 -14.70 27.07
CA THR A 1113 41.35 -15.94 26.45
C THR A 1113 41.34 -15.84 24.92
N MET A 1114 40.90 -14.71 24.35
CA MET A 1114 40.91 -14.50 22.89
C MET A 1114 42.33 -14.33 22.31
N ALA A 1115 43.27 -13.76 23.08
CA ALA A 1115 44.68 -13.65 22.66
C ALA A 1115 45.38 -15.00 22.43
N LYS A 1116 44.91 -16.08 23.08
CA LYS A 1116 45.45 -17.44 22.88
C LYS A 1116 44.86 -18.22 21.70
N LEU A 1117 43.69 -17.83 21.18
CA LEU A 1117 43.16 -18.41 19.93
C LEU A 1117 43.70 -17.73 18.66
N ALA A 1118 44.13 -16.47 18.75
CA ALA A 1118 44.66 -15.72 17.60
C ALA A 1118 46.07 -16.15 17.14
N MET A 1119 46.83 -16.94 17.93
CA MET A 1119 48.18 -17.41 17.60
C MET A 1119 48.23 -18.90 17.19
N ARG A 1120 47.16 -19.45 16.61
CA ARG A 1120 47.14 -20.84 16.10
C ARG A 1120 46.59 -21.02 14.67
N GLN A 1121 46.48 -19.94 13.90
CA GLN A 1121 46.19 -19.98 12.45
C GLN A 1121 47.14 -19.08 11.65
N THR A 1122 48.44 -19.37 11.76
CA THR A 1122 49.49 -18.92 10.82
C THR A 1122 50.42 -20.08 10.49
N GLN A 1123 49.87 -21.05 9.75
CA GLN A 1123 50.59 -21.98 8.87
C GLN A 1123 49.61 -22.50 7.81
#